data_AF-A0A662CB51-F1
#
_entry.id   AF-A0A662CB51-F1
#
_cell.length_a   1.000
_cell.length_b   1.000
_cell.length_c   1.000
_cell.angle_alpha   90.00
_cell.angle_beta   90.00
_cell.angle_gamma   90.00
#
_symmetry.space_group_name_H-M   'P 1'
#
loop_
_entity.id
_entity.type
_entity.pdbx_description
1 polymer ?
#
loop_
_entity_poly.entity_id
_entity_poly.type
_entity_poly.pdbx_seq_one_letter_code
_entity_poly.pdbx_strand_id
1 'polypeptide(L)'
;MGIFNRGGKGPKEAKKWEKEIKKGKGGWDPYFSLIRFYHEVGDREKLSALLEMASQPSLKRALEAYVAYMEGRSEDARVVLEGLEEDRKESRAWVAFLHGLLGETQGFKECLSLYPRHPWSREIKLLMGQAFLEEGVGEEALGYLMSLESDRDPQVYLLMGKIYHQMGNLLAARNYLDRVLSGGKGEERKEAAALVARLARQKEEWDKVASALKVLLQGASGEEALNLKKELVEAYIKGGRVKDARKVLEELEDVSDLWAAMARVLEERRDWREALEAWDKVGGPRGGLGKGRVLLAMGKTAQAREALEKALEGETREEALYLMAQGAWEEGDADGCLKLLREIDEEVLRSLPQAAHLLARAALETGEVEEAARWALEAFQALPSDERRQVKPTLKKIRRALEGTPEAKKWVPLVEEALKESPFFQRLKEGLLKSRQGIAKKLEETLGLKGDVTREDLERIEEVLISADVGVETTEKLIKALEKRMARGEVRGKEGIMVALRDEILRVLQHAQGRLEVGPPPWVIMVVGVNGTGKTTTIAKLARRFANEGKKVLLVAGDTFRAAAIEQLEIWADRVGVPLVKHQPGSHPSGVVFDAIQAAKARGYEVVIIDTAGRLHTKVNLMEELKKMVRVASKELPGAPHETLLVLDATTGQNALSQARLFSQAVPVSGLVLTKLDGTAKGGIIIAIAGELSIPIKLIGVGEGMDDLQDFDAEAFVEALFDVD
;
A
#
# COMPACT_ATOMS: atom_id res chain seq x y z
N MET A 1 -15.28 22.48 -35.73
CA MET A 1 -15.07 21.17 -36.41
C MET A 1 -15.83 19.97 -35.79
N GLY A 2 -15.84 19.76 -34.46
CA GLY A 2 -16.40 18.52 -33.87
C GLY A 2 -17.94 18.38 -33.87
N ILE A 3 -18.69 19.48 -33.72
CA ILE A 3 -20.14 19.43 -33.47
C ILE A 3 -20.96 19.16 -34.75
N PHE A 4 -20.47 19.55 -35.92
CA PHE A 4 -21.10 19.21 -37.22
C PHE A 4 -20.70 17.84 -37.79
N ASN A 5 -19.69 17.18 -37.21
CA ASN A 5 -19.15 15.94 -37.79
C ASN A 5 -19.86 14.66 -37.35
N ARG A 6 -20.77 14.72 -36.35
CA ARG A 6 -21.61 13.57 -35.98
C ARG A 6 -22.99 13.70 -36.61
N GLY A 7 -23.07 13.42 -37.91
CA GLY A 7 -24.36 13.31 -38.61
C GLY A 7 -24.35 13.47 -40.13
N GLY A 8 -23.20 13.71 -40.79
CA GLY A 8 -23.15 13.80 -42.26
C GLY A 8 -23.92 15.00 -42.84
N LYS A 9 -24.10 16.06 -42.06
CA LYS A 9 -24.93 17.23 -42.39
C LYS A 9 -24.07 18.41 -42.84
N GLY A 10 -23.37 18.22 -43.96
CA GLY A 10 -22.48 19.21 -44.56
C GLY A 10 -23.19 20.34 -45.34
N PRO A 11 -22.59 20.85 -46.44
CA PRO A 11 -23.12 21.96 -47.27
C PRO A 11 -24.56 21.77 -47.77
N LYS A 12 -25.06 20.54 -47.80
CA LYS A 12 -26.44 20.20 -48.19
C LYS A 12 -27.47 20.70 -47.18
N GLU A 13 -27.15 20.65 -45.88
CA GLU A 13 -28.06 21.13 -44.84
C GLU A 13 -27.99 22.65 -44.73
N ALA A 14 -26.80 23.25 -44.86
CA ALA A 14 -26.65 24.70 -45.01
C ALA A 14 -27.51 25.26 -46.15
N LYS A 15 -27.48 24.63 -47.34
CA LYS A 15 -28.35 25.00 -48.48
C LYS A 15 -29.85 24.81 -48.20
N LYS A 16 -30.23 23.88 -47.31
CA LYS A 16 -31.62 23.67 -46.89
C LYS A 16 -32.06 24.82 -45.98
N TRP A 17 -31.24 25.16 -45.00
CA TRP A 17 -31.47 26.28 -44.08
C TRP A 17 -31.51 27.63 -44.81
N GLU A 18 -30.61 27.88 -45.76
CA GLU A 18 -30.64 29.07 -46.63
C GLU A 18 -31.97 29.20 -47.39
N LYS A 19 -32.53 28.07 -47.88
CA LYS A 19 -33.83 28.05 -48.58
C LYS A 19 -35.01 28.29 -47.63
N GLU A 20 -34.92 27.86 -46.39
CA GLU A 20 -35.97 28.08 -45.37
C GLU A 20 -36.03 29.55 -44.93
N ILE A 21 -34.86 30.17 -44.76
CA ILE A 21 -34.74 31.62 -44.50
C ILE A 21 -35.34 32.42 -45.65
N LYS A 22 -34.97 32.12 -46.91
CA LYS A 22 -35.51 32.80 -48.11
C LYS A 22 -37.03 32.70 -48.26
N LYS A 23 -37.67 31.70 -47.65
CA LYS A 23 -39.12 31.49 -47.69
C LYS A 23 -39.87 32.18 -46.54
N GLY A 24 -39.19 33.00 -45.74
CA GLY A 24 -39.79 33.64 -44.56
C GLY A 24 -40.16 32.65 -43.45
N LYS A 25 -39.70 31.39 -43.54
CA LYS A 25 -39.85 30.35 -42.52
C LYS A 25 -38.63 30.24 -41.62
N GLY A 26 -37.71 31.20 -41.74
CA GLY A 26 -36.49 31.26 -40.96
C GLY A 26 -36.78 31.75 -39.54
N GLY A 27 -37.05 30.82 -38.62
CA GLY A 27 -36.90 31.10 -37.18
C GLY A 27 -35.42 31.19 -36.79
N TRP A 28 -35.14 31.26 -35.49
CA TRP A 28 -33.77 31.32 -34.95
C TRP A 28 -32.84 30.21 -35.49
N ASP A 29 -33.35 29.00 -35.69
CA ASP A 29 -32.53 27.79 -35.92
C ASP A 29 -31.66 27.78 -37.17
N PRO A 30 -32.24 28.12 -38.34
CA PRO A 30 -31.47 28.34 -39.55
C PRO A 30 -30.34 29.40 -39.41
N TYR A 31 -30.59 30.52 -38.71
CA TYR A 31 -29.61 31.62 -38.62
C TYR A 31 -28.42 31.27 -37.74
N PHE A 32 -28.66 30.70 -36.55
CA PHE A 32 -27.59 30.30 -35.64
C PHE A 32 -26.65 29.25 -36.26
N SER A 33 -27.26 28.22 -36.86
CA SER A 33 -26.54 27.12 -37.50
C SER A 33 -25.68 27.61 -38.67
N LEU A 34 -26.19 28.55 -39.47
CA LEU A 34 -25.45 29.12 -40.60
C LEU A 34 -24.37 30.13 -40.18
N ILE A 35 -24.61 30.96 -39.16
CA ILE A 35 -23.58 31.88 -38.63
C ILE A 35 -22.37 31.09 -38.14
N ARG A 36 -22.59 30.07 -37.31
CA ARG A 36 -21.51 29.23 -36.80
C ARG A 36 -20.79 28.51 -37.92
N PHE A 37 -21.53 27.98 -38.91
CA PHE A 37 -20.94 27.32 -40.07
C PHE A 37 -20.06 28.28 -40.89
N TYR A 38 -20.57 29.45 -41.30
CA TYR A 38 -19.81 30.41 -42.11
C TYR A 38 -18.65 31.04 -41.34
N HIS A 39 -18.79 31.26 -40.04
CA HIS A 39 -17.68 31.67 -39.18
C HIS A 39 -16.59 30.59 -39.14
N GLU A 40 -16.95 29.32 -38.90
CA GLU A 40 -15.99 28.20 -38.86
C GLU A 40 -15.25 27.99 -40.19
N VAL A 41 -15.89 28.27 -41.34
CA VAL A 41 -15.23 28.17 -42.67
C VAL A 41 -14.63 29.49 -43.16
N GLY A 42 -14.71 30.58 -42.38
CA GLY A 42 -14.14 31.89 -42.71
C GLY A 42 -14.87 32.65 -43.84
N ASP A 43 -16.11 32.31 -44.16
CA ASP A 43 -16.88 32.90 -45.28
C ASP A 43 -17.64 34.16 -44.83
N ARG A 44 -16.91 35.28 -44.75
CA ARG A 44 -17.44 36.58 -44.28
C ARG A 44 -18.52 37.17 -45.19
N GLU A 45 -18.46 36.92 -46.51
CA GLU A 45 -19.47 37.42 -47.44
C GLU A 45 -20.83 36.79 -47.18
N LYS A 46 -20.88 35.46 -47.00
CA LYS A 46 -22.13 34.79 -46.67
C LYS A 46 -22.63 35.12 -45.27
N LEU A 47 -21.72 35.36 -44.33
CA LEU A 47 -22.08 35.84 -43.00
C LEU A 47 -22.79 37.20 -43.06
N SER A 48 -22.24 38.16 -43.80
CA SER A 48 -22.86 39.47 -44.00
C SER A 48 -24.19 39.37 -44.75
N ALA A 49 -24.26 38.55 -45.82
CA ALA A 49 -25.50 38.33 -46.56
C ALA A 49 -26.60 37.73 -45.68
N LEU A 50 -26.24 36.83 -44.76
CA LEU A 50 -27.18 36.21 -43.83
C LEU A 50 -27.75 37.22 -42.83
N LEU A 51 -26.95 38.16 -42.33
CA LEU A 51 -27.42 39.24 -41.45
C LEU A 51 -28.42 40.17 -42.15
N GLU A 52 -28.18 40.50 -43.42
CA GLU A 52 -29.10 41.33 -44.22
C GLU A 52 -30.42 40.62 -44.56
N MET A 53 -30.43 39.29 -44.52
CA MET A 53 -31.65 38.51 -44.73
C MET A 53 -32.57 38.48 -43.50
N ALA A 54 -32.14 38.98 -42.33
CA ALA A 54 -32.97 39.09 -41.14
C ALA A 54 -33.94 40.28 -41.27
N SER A 55 -35.23 39.99 -41.51
CA SER A 55 -36.27 41.01 -41.71
C SER A 55 -36.74 41.69 -40.43
N GLN A 56 -36.43 41.13 -39.24
CA GLN A 56 -36.79 41.69 -37.94
C GLN A 56 -35.60 42.46 -37.34
N PRO A 57 -35.75 43.75 -36.98
CA PRO A 57 -34.66 44.55 -36.43
C PRO A 57 -34.03 43.99 -35.15
N SER A 58 -34.84 43.44 -34.25
CA SER A 58 -34.39 42.80 -33.00
C SER A 58 -33.57 41.53 -33.27
N LEU A 59 -34.02 40.68 -34.21
CA LEU A 59 -33.25 39.51 -34.64
C LEU A 59 -31.92 39.92 -35.28
N LYS A 60 -31.92 40.90 -36.19
CA LYS A 60 -30.69 41.37 -36.85
C LYS A 60 -29.64 41.82 -35.83
N ARG A 61 -30.04 42.65 -34.85
CA ARG A 61 -29.16 43.10 -33.76
C ARG A 61 -28.64 41.95 -32.89
N ALA A 62 -29.48 40.98 -32.53
CA ALA A 62 -29.04 39.81 -31.77
C ALA A 62 -28.00 38.97 -32.54
N LEU A 63 -28.18 38.81 -33.87
CA LEU A 63 -27.22 38.13 -34.72
C LEU A 63 -25.90 38.92 -34.84
N GLU A 64 -25.94 40.26 -34.90
CA GLU A 64 -24.75 41.12 -34.90
C GLU A 64 -23.94 40.97 -33.61
N ALA A 65 -24.61 40.95 -32.44
CA ALA A 65 -23.96 40.69 -31.16
C ALA A 65 -23.31 39.29 -31.11
N TYR A 66 -24.00 38.27 -31.62
CA TYR A 66 -23.47 36.91 -31.69
C TYR A 66 -22.24 36.80 -32.59
N VAL A 67 -22.23 37.48 -33.75
CA VAL A 67 -21.06 37.54 -34.64
C VAL A 67 -19.90 38.26 -33.98
N ALA A 68 -20.15 39.40 -33.31
CA ALA A 68 -19.11 40.12 -32.58
C ALA A 68 -18.47 39.23 -31.49
N TYR A 69 -19.28 38.48 -30.73
CA TYR A 69 -18.78 37.52 -29.76
C TYR A 69 -17.90 36.43 -30.42
N MET A 70 -18.34 35.83 -31.52
CA MET A 70 -17.59 34.78 -32.23
C MET A 70 -16.24 35.28 -32.76
N GLU A 71 -16.15 36.56 -33.12
CA GLU A 71 -14.91 37.22 -33.55
C GLU A 71 -14.01 37.66 -32.38
N GLY A 72 -14.38 37.36 -31.13
CA GLY A 72 -13.64 37.74 -29.93
C GLY A 72 -13.87 39.20 -29.48
N ARG A 73 -14.87 39.89 -30.05
CA ARG A 73 -15.26 41.27 -29.72
C ARG A 73 -16.40 41.28 -28.69
N SER A 74 -16.11 40.76 -27.49
CA SER A 74 -17.12 40.59 -26.42
C SER A 74 -17.72 41.91 -25.92
N GLU A 75 -16.95 42.99 -25.90
CA GLU A 75 -17.44 44.31 -25.47
C GLU A 75 -18.41 44.92 -26.50
N ASP A 76 -18.09 44.81 -27.79
CA ASP A 76 -19.00 45.20 -28.87
C ASP A 76 -20.32 44.42 -28.79
N ALA A 77 -20.25 43.13 -28.47
CA ALA A 77 -21.43 42.29 -28.28
C ALA A 77 -22.32 42.79 -27.10
N ARG A 78 -21.70 43.21 -25.98
CA ARG A 78 -22.42 43.77 -24.82
C ARG A 78 -23.15 45.07 -25.16
N VAL A 79 -22.47 45.98 -25.85
CA VAL A 79 -23.06 47.26 -26.28
C VAL A 79 -24.27 47.05 -27.18
N VAL A 80 -24.22 46.06 -28.08
CA VAL A 80 -25.36 45.72 -28.94
C VAL A 80 -26.53 45.14 -28.13
N LEU A 81 -26.25 44.39 -27.06
CA LEU A 81 -27.26 43.79 -26.16
C LEU A 81 -28.01 44.81 -25.30
N GLU A 82 -27.34 45.84 -24.77
CA GLU A 82 -27.98 46.85 -23.90
C GLU A 82 -29.13 47.62 -24.59
N GLY A 83 -29.12 47.69 -25.92
CA GLY A 83 -30.12 48.40 -26.73
C GLY A 83 -31.17 47.52 -27.42
N LEU A 84 -31.26 46.23 -27.06
CA LEU A 84 -32.17 45.27 -27.68
C LEU A 84 -33.54 45.23 -27.00
N GLU A 85 -34.62 45.47 -27.74
CA GLU A 85 -35.99 45.33 -27.22
C GLU A 85 -36.39 43.85 -27.09
N GLU A 86 -36.79 43.43 -25.89
CA GLU A 86 -37.27 42.07 -25.57
C GLU A 86 -38.79 41.91 -25.83
N ASP A 87 -39.25 42.35 -26.99
CA ASP A 87 -40.67 42.43 -27.34
C ASP A 87 -41.37 41.06 -27.49
N ARG A 88 -40.58 40.01 -27.77
CA ARG A 88 -41.04 38.64 -28.03
C ARG A 88 -40.25 37.62 -27.24
N LYS A 89 -40.91 36.49 -26.98
CA LYS A 89 -40.31 35.33 -26.28
C LYS A 89 -39.02 34.87 -26.95
N GLU A 90 -38.97 34.89 -28.28
CA GLU A 90 -37.80 34.54 -29.08
C GLU A 90 -36.65 35.55 -28.93
N SER A 91 -36.94 36.85 -28.98
CA SER A 91 -35.95 37.94 -28.78
C SER A 91 -35.33 37.84 -27.38
N ARG A 92 -36.15 37.60 -26.37
CA ARG A 92 -35.72 37.45 -24.98
C ARG A 92 -34.83 36.22 -24.76
N ALA A 93 -35.15 35.09 -25.41
CA ALA A 93 -34.31 33.89 -25.32
C ALA A 93 -32.93 34.09 -25.98
N TRP A 94 -32.84 34.89 -27.04
CA TRP A 94 -31.59 35.28 -27.70
C TRP A 94 -30.72 36.15 -26.82
N VAL A 95 -31.30 37.20 -26.23
CA VAL A 95 -30.61 38.09 -25.30
C VAL A 95 -30.06 37.29 -24.12
N ALA A 96 -30.91 36.45 -23.50
CA ALA A 96 -30.52 35.58 -22.40
C ALA A 96 -29.39 34.59 -22.78
N PHE A 97 -29.45 33.98 -23.97
CA PHE A 97 -28.38 33.09 -24.44
C PHE A 97 -27.04 33.83 -24.63
N LEU A 98 -27.07 35.04 -25.18
CA LEU A 98 -25.89 35.85 -25.43
C LEU A 98 -25.27 36.39 -24.13
N HIS A 99 -26.07 36.81 -23.15
CA HIS A 99 -25.60 37.08 -21.79
C HIS A 99 -24.88 35.86 -21.20
N GLY A 100 -25.44 34.66 -21.38
CA GLY A 100 -24.80 33.41 -20.99
C GLY A 100 -23.42 33.22 -21.62
N LEU A 101 -23.28 33.42 -22.94
CA LEU A 101 -21.99 33.33 -23.65
C LEU A 101 -20.98 34.38 -23.17
N LEU A 102 -21.44 35.53 -22.68
CA LEU A 102 -20.62 36.62 -22.15
C LEU A 102 -20.23 36.44 -20.68
N GLY A 103 -20.54 35.28 -20.10
CA GLY A 103 -20.18 34.89 -18.73
C GLY A 103 -21.30 35.07 -17.70
N GLU A 104 -22.49 35.51 -18.09
CA GLU A 104 -23.62 35.67 -17.17
C GLU A 104 -24.47 34.39 -17.14
N THR A 105 -24.10 33.43 -16.29
CA THR A 105 -24.74 32.10 -16.21
C THR A 105 -26.26 32.14 -15.98
N GLN A 106 -26.79 33.23 -15.40
CA GLN A 106 -28.22 33.47 -15.25
C GLN A 106 -28.95 33.56 -16.61
N GLY A 107 -28.30 34.08 -17.64
CA GLY A 107 -28.83 34.14 -19.00
C GLY A 107 -29.10 32.76 -19.59
N PHE A 108 -28.23 31.77 -19.34
CA PHE A 108 -28.49 30.39 -19.79
C PHE A 108 -29.68 29.74 -19.06
N LYS A 109 -29.86 30.02 -17.76
CA LYS A 109 -31.02 29.53 -16.98
C LYS A 109 -32.32 30.11 -17.53
N GLU A 110 -32.34 31.41 -17.82
CA GLU A 110 -33.49 32.07 -18.41
C GLU A 110 -33.80 31.51 -19.80
N CYS A 111 -32.78 31.33 -20.64
CA CYS A 111 -32.94 30.73 -21.97
C CYS A 111 -33.58 29.32 -21.89
N LEU A 112 -33.11 28.46 -20.97
CA LEU A 112 -33.69 27.13 -20.75
C LEU A 112 -35.12 27.16 -20.18
N SER A 113 -35.45 28.17 -19.36
CA SER A 113 -36.81 28.34 -18.84
C SER A 113 -37.82 28.68 -19.95
N LEU A 114 -37.39 29.50 -20.92
CA LEU A 114 -38.22 29.90 -22.05
C LEU A 114 -38.39 28.74 -23.04
N TYR A 115 -37.34 27.94 -23.24
CA TYR A 115 -37.29 26.90 -24.28
C TYR A 115 -36.69 25.56 -23.78
N PRO A 116 -37.35 24.87 -22.83
CA PRO A 116 -36.78 23.70 -22.14
C PRO A 116 -36.62 22.45 -23.03
N ARG A 117 -37.37 22.34 -24.13
CA ARG A 117 -37.37 21.21 -25.06
C ARG A 117 -36.74 21.54 -26.42
N HIS A 118 -36.07 22.69 -26.51
CA HIS A 118 -35.47 23.11 -27.77
C HIS A 118 -34.28 22.23 -28.14
N PRO A 119 -34.02 21.96 -29.44
CA PRO A 119 -32.81 21.30 -29.91
C PRO A 119 -31.48 21.77 -29.28
N TRP A 120 -31.38 23.03 -28.87
CA TRP A 120 -30.18 23.60 -28.23
C TRP A 120 -30.16 23.55 -26.71
N SER A 121 -31.25 23.08 -26.08
CA SER A 121 -31.24 22.84 -24.64
C SER A 121 -30.06 21.96 -24.23
N ARG A 122 -29.63 21.05 -25.12
CA ARG A 122 -28.41 20.26 -25.00
C ARG A 122 -27.13 21.09 -25.00
N GLU A 123 -26.92 21.93 -26.01
CA GLU A 123 -25.71 22.77 -26.15
C GLU A 123 -25.60 23.76 -24.98
N ILE A 124 -26.73 24.35 -24.58
CA ILE A 124 -26.80 25.28 -23.44
C ILE A 124 -26.44 24.55 -22.14
N LYS A 125 -26.94 23.33 -21.94
CA LYS A 125 -26.58 22.50 -20.77
C LYS A 125 -25.10 22.11 -20.75
N LEU A 126 -24.49 21.87 -21.91
CA LEU A 126 -23.04 21.64 -22.02
C LEU A 126 -22.24 22.89 -21.65
N LEU A 127 -22.60 24.04 -22.22
CA LEU A 127 -21.94 25.32 -21.94
C LEU A 127 -22.08 25.72 -20.45
N MET A 128 -23.27 25.52 -19.86
CA MET A 128 -23.45 25.73 -18.43
C MET A 128 -22.65 24.74 -17.58
N GLY A 129 -22.61 23.47 -17.95
CA GLY A 129 -21.80 22.47 -17.24
C GLY A 129 -20.31 22.85 -17.24
N GLN A 130 -19.82 23.43 -18.34
CA GLN A 130 -18.47 23.97 -18.44
C GLN A 130 -18.29 25.25 -17.61
N ALA A 131 -19.18 26.23 -17.75
CA ALA A 131 -19.10 27.49 -17.01
C ALA A 131 -19.14 27.27 -15.48
N PHE A 132 -20.06 26.42 -14.99
CA PHE A 132 -20.13 26.09 -13.57
C PHE A 132 -18.93 25.27 -13.08
N LEU A 133 -18.32 24.45 -13.94
CA LEU A 133 -17.04 23.80 -13.62
C LEU A 133 -15.93 24.84 -13.41
N GLU A 134 -15.84 25.85 -14.29
CA GLU A 134 -14.86 26.94 -14.20
C GLU A 134 -15.08 27.83 -12.96
N GLU A 135 -16.34 28.08 -12.59
CA GLU A 135 -16.74 28.79 -11.36
C GLU A 135 -16.58 27.94 -10.08
N GLY A 136 -16.35 26.63 -10.21
CA GLY A 136 -16.20 25.68 -9.11
C GLY A 136 -17.48 25.26 -8.41
N VAL A 137 -18.64 25.45 -9.06
CA VAL A 137 -19.97 25.10 -8.56
C VAL A 137 -20.42 23.74 -9.13
N GLY A 138 -19.78 22.67 -8.64
CA GLY A 138 -19.88 21.33 -9.24
C GLY A 138 -21.26 20.68 -9.18
N GLU A 139 -22.06 20.94 -8.15
CA GLU A 139 -23.39 20.32 -8.00
C GLU A 139 -24.39 20.85 -9.05
N GLU A 140 -24.38 22.16 -9.28
CA GLU A 140 -25.16 22.81 -10.32
C GLU A 140 -24.73 22.32 -11.71
N ALA A 141 -23.42 22.21 -11.95
CA ALA A 141 -22.89 21.67 -13.20
C ALA A 141 -23.40 20.24 -13.49
N LEU A 142 -23.38 19.37 -12.47
CA LEU A 142 -23.88 17.99 -12.59
C LEU A 142 -25.38 17.95 -12.86
N GLY A 143 -26.18 18.83 -12.26
CA GLY A 143 -27.63 18.90 -12.49
C GLY A 143 -27.97 19.03 -13.98
N TYR A 144 -27.19 19.80 -14.73
CA TYR A 144 -27.38 19.97 -16.16
C TYR A 144 -26.81 18.80 -16.97
N LEU A 145 -25.60 18.35 -16.65
CA LEU A 145 -24.91 17.30 -17.41
C LEU A 145 -25.52 15.90 -17.22
N MET A 146 -26.05 15.57 -16.04
CA MET A 146 -26.75 14.29 -15.80
C MET A 146 -27.95 14.11 -16.74
N SER A 147 -28.63 15.20 -17.08
CA SER A 147 -29.74 15.15 -18.04
C SER A 147 -29.32 14.83 -19.47
N LEU A 148 -28.01 14.88 -19.77
CA LEU A 148 -27.41 14.55 -21.07
C LEU A 148 -26.67 13.19 -21.05
N GLU A 149 -26.64 12.49 -19.93
CA GLU A 149 -25.87 11.24 -19.78
C GLU A 149 -26.33 10.15 -20.76
N SER A 150 -27.63 10.11 -21.08
CA SER A 150 -28.23 9.16 -22.03
C SER A 150 -27.62 9.22 -23.44
N ASP A 151 -27.05 10.37 -23.82
CA ASP A 151 -26.53 10.61 -25.16
C ASP A 151 -25.20 9.88 -25.42
N ARG A 152 -24.58 9.31 -24.37
CA ARG A 152 -23.27 8.65 -24.40
C ARG A 152 -22.18 9.50 -25.07
N ASP A 153 -22.26 10.81 -24.92
CA ASP A 153 -21.32 11.72 -25.56
C ASP A 153 -20.03 11.83 -24.72
N PRO A 154 -18.84 11.53 -25.29
CA PRO A 154 -17.56 11.67 -24.61
C PRO A 154 -17.31 13.05 -24.00
N GLN A 155 -17.81 14.14 -24.59
CA GLN A 155 -17.64 15.48 -24.02
C GLN A 155 -18.43 15.66 -22.70
N VAL A 156 -19.65 15.12 -22.62
CA VAL A 156 -20.46 15.12 -21.39
C VAL A 156 -19.73 14.33 -20.31
N TYR A 157 -19.26 13.13 -20.63
CA TYR A 157 -18.54 12.28 -19.69
C TYR A 157 -17.21 12.91 -19.23
N LEU A 158 -16.48 13.59 -20.10
CA LEU A 158 -15.26 14.29 -19.73
C LEU A 158 -15.53 15.41 -18.72
N LEU A 159 -16.54 16.25 -18.98
CA LEU A 159 -16.96 17.31 -18.06
C LEU A 159 -17.41 16.74 -16.71
N MET A 160 -18.27 15.71 -16.72
CA MET A 160 -18.68 15.02 -15.49
C MET A 160 -17.47 14.45 -14.73
N GLY A 161 -16.52 13.85 -15.44
CA GLY A 161 -15.27 13.35 -14.86
C GLY A 161 -14.44 14.44 -14.17
N LYS A 162 -14.29 15.61 -14.82
CA LYS A 162 -13.60 16.77 -14.24
C LYS A 162 -14.33 17.32 -13.01
N ILE A 163 -15.66 17.44 -13.07
CA ILE A 163 -16.46 17.94 -11.94
C ILE A 163 -16.36 17.03 -10.73
N TYR A 164 -16.56 15.71 -10.92
CA TYR A 164 -16.40 14.76 -9.82
C TYR A 164 -14.99 14.74 -9.25
N HIS A 165 -13.96 14.97 -10.08
CA HIS A 165 -12.59 15.11 -9.61
C HIS A 165 -12.43 16.34 -8.70
N GLN A 166 -12.94 17.50 -9.11
CA GLN A 166 -12.90 18.74 -8.32
C GLN A 166 -13.67 18.63 -7.00
N MET A 167 -14.77 17.88 -7.00
CA MET A 167 -15.55 17.57 -5.79
C MET A 167 -14.89 16.51 -4.87
N GLY A 168 -13.73 15.95 -5.25
CA GLY A 168 -13.06 14.90 -4.48
C GLY A 168 -13.67 13.50 -4.61
N ASN A 169 -14.71 13.31 -5.44
CA ASN A 169 -15.30 12.00 -5.71
C ASN A 169 -14.52 11.25 -6.79
N LEU A 170 -13.35 10.73 -6.40
CA LEU A 170 -12.41 10.10 -7.32
C LEU A 170 -12.95 8.84 -8.01
N LEU A 171 -13.86 8.11 -7.37
CA LEU A 171 -14.48 6.91 -7.95
C LEU A 171 -15.42 7.28 -9.10
N ALA A 172 -16.31 8.25 -8.88
CA ALA A 172 -17.21 8.73 -9.92
C ALA A 172 -16.44 9.38 -11.06
N ALA A 173 -15.45 10.23 -10.74
CA ALA A 173 -14.56 10.84 -11.72
C ALA A 173 -13.94 9.78 -12.65
N ARG A 174 -13.36 8.73 -12.06
CA ARG A 174 -12.77 7.63 -12.81
C ARG A 174 -13.77 6.91 -13.71
N ASN A 175 -14.94 6.56 -13.19
CA ASN A 175 -15.96 5.84 -13.96
C ASN A 175 -16.36 6.59 -15.24
N TYR A 176 -16.49 7.92 -15.18
CA TYR A 176 -16.81 8.74 -16.35
C TYR A 176 -15.62 8.88 -17.31
N LEU A 177 -14.41 9.09 -16.79
CA LEU A 177 -13.21 9.20 -17.63
C LEU A 177 -12.90 7.89 -18.37
N ASP A 178 -13.11 6.73 -17.75
CA ASP A 178 -12.93 5.43 -18.40
C ASP A 178 -13.94 5.24 -19.56
N ARG A 179 -15.18 5.77 -19.42
CA ARG A 179 -16.14 5.80 -20.53
C ARG A 179 -15.63 6.65 -21.69
N VAL A 180 -15.02 7.81 -21.41
CA VAL A 180 -14.36 8.65 -22.44
C VAL A 180 -13.24 7.88 -23.14
N LEU A 181 -12.38 7.16 -22.40
CA LEU A 181 -11.29 6.39 -22.98
C LEU A 181 -11.77 5.25 -23.90
N SER A 182 -12.93 4.65 -23.59
CA SER A 182 -13.53 3.55 -24.33
C SER A 182 -14.23 3.96 -25.64
N GLY A 183 -14.82 5.17 -25.70
CA GLY A 183 -15.67 5.61 -26.80
C GLY A 183 -15.30 6.96 -27.44
N GLY A 184 -14.42 7.74 -26.81
CA GLY A 184 -13.96 9.05 -27.27
C GLY A 184 -12.89 8.98 -28.36
N LYS A 185 -12.74 10.09 -29.10
CA LYS A 185 -11.70 10.31 -30.12
C LYS A 185 -11.19 11.74 -29.98
N GLY A 186 -9.98 12.02 -30.47
CA GLY A 186 -9.45 13.39 -30.50
C GLY A 186 -9.05 13.90 -29.11
N GLU A 187 -9.31 15.18 -28.87
CA GLU A 187 -8.82 15.93 -27.71
C GLU A 187 -9.44 15.45 -26.40
N GLU A 188 -10.74 15.14 -26.40
CA GLU A 188 -11.44 14.69 -25.20
C GLU A 188 -10.84 13.40 -24.64
N ARG A 189 -10.37 12.53 -25.54
CA ARG A 189 -9.70 11.27 -25.16
C ARG A 189 -8.33 11.51 -24.56
N LYS A 190 -7.57 12.50 -25.06
CA LYS A 190 -6.28 12.89 -24.52
C LYS A 190 -6.43 13.51 -23.13
N GLU A 191 -7.35 14.45 -22.97
CA GLU A 191 -7.64 15.07 -21.67
C GLU A 191 -8.07 14.02 -20.63
N ALA A 192 -8.95 13.09 -21.00
CA ALA A 192 -9.34 12.00 -20.12
C ALA A 192 -8.15 11.12 -19.74
N ALA A 193 -7.27 10.79 -20.69
CA ALA A 193 -6.07 10.00 -20.44
C ALA A 193 -5.12 10.69 -19.46
N ALA A 194 -4.88 12.00 -19.64
CA ALA A 194 -4.04 12.77 -18.71
C ALA A 194 -4.57 12.74 -17.28
N LEU A 195 -5.89 12.90 -17.11
CA LEU A 195 -6.52 12.87 -15.80
C LEU A 195 -6.51 11.46 -15.20
N VAL A 196 -6.78 10.42 -15.99
CA VAL A 196 -6.70 9.02 -15.54
C VAL A 196 -5.28 8.63 -15.13
N ALA A 197 -4.26 9.05 -15.88
CA ALA A 197 -2.87 8.80 -15.53
C ALA A 197 -2.53 9.40 -14.16
N ARG A 198 -2.95 10.65 -13.91
CA ARG A 198 -2.76 11.34 -12.62
C ARG A 198 -3.46 10.62 -11.47
N LEU A 199 -4.73 10.26 -11.65
CA LEU A 199 -5.53 9.59 -10.62
C LEU A 199 -5.03 8.16 -10.34
N ALA A 200 -4.65 7.42 -11.38
CA ALA A 200 -4.11 6.07 -11.23
C ALA A 200 -2.76 6.08 -10.51
N ARG A 201 -1.92 7.09 -10.75
CA ARG A 201 -0.62 7.26 -10.07
C ARG A 201 -0.77 7.43 -8.55
N GLN A 202 -1.76 8.19 -8.10
CA GLN A 202 -2.05 8.35 -6.66
C GLN A 202 -2.46 7.05 -5.96
N LYS A 203 -2.98 6.08 -6.71
CA LYS A 203 -3.38 4.76 -6.22
C LYS A 203 -2.40 3.65 -6.58
N GLU A 204 -1.24 3.99 -7.14
CA GLU A 204 -0.23 3.05 -7.59
C GLU A 204 -0.75 2.01 -8.61
N GLU A 205 -1.76 2.39 -9.40
CA GLU A 205 -2.36 1.52 -10.43
C GLU A 205 -1.59 1.65 -11.76
N TRP A 206 -0.34 1.19 -11.76
CA TRP A 206 0.64 1.45 -12.82
C TRP A 206 0.25 0.93 -14.21
N ASP A 207 -0.50 -0.18 -14.30
CA ASP A 207 -1.04 -0.68 -15.58
C ASP A 207 -2.00 0.30 -16.26
N LYS A 208 -2.80 1.01 -15.44
CA LYS A 208 -3.71 2.03 -15.94
C LYS A 208 -2.96 3.30 -16.30
N VAL A 209 -1.94 3.67 -15.53
CA VAL A 209 -1.02 4.77 -15.89
C VAL A 209 -0.40 4.49 -17.26
N ALA A 210 0.15 3.30 -17.47
CA ALA A 210 0.76 2.90 -18.74
C ALA A 210 -0.27 2.91 -19.89
N SER A 211 -1.49 2.42 -19.65
CA SER A 211 -2.57 2.43 -20.65
C SER A 211 -2.98 3.85 -21.05
N ALA A 212 -3.04 4.78 -20.09
CA ALA A 212 -3.35 6.17 -20.34
C ALA A 212 -2.21 6.90 -21.08
N LEU A 213 -0.95 6.69 -20.67
CA LEU A 213 0.22 7.25 -21.35
C LEU A 213 0.32 6.80 -22.81
N LYS A 214 -0.06 5.56 -23.13
CA LYS A 214 -0.16 5.09 -24.53
C LYS A 214 -1.17 5.89 -25.35
N VAL A 215 -2.27 6.33 -24.75
CA VAL A 215 -3.25 7.18 -25.43
C VAL A 215 -2.67 8.56 -25.66
N LEU A 216 -1.96 9.13 -24.68
CA LEU A 216 -1.29 10.44 -24.82
C LEU A 216 -0.20 10.43 -25.90
N LEU A 217 0.55 9.33 -26.00
CA LEU A 217 1.55 9.14 -27.05
C LEU A 217 0.95 9.13 -28.47
N GLN A 218 -0.35 8.85 -28.63
CA GLN A 218 -1.00 8.91 -29.95
C GLN A 218 -1.11 10.36 -30.41
N GLY A 219 -0.14 10.77 -31.24
CA GLY A 219 -0.08 12.11 -31.82
C GLY A 219 0.78 13.10 -31.03
N ALA A 220 1.58 12.63 -30.06
CA ALA A 220 2.68 13.41 -29.48
C ALA A 220 3.90 13.37 -30.42
N SER A 221 4.71 14.44 -30.43
CA SER A 221 5.95 14.50 -31.23
C SER A 221 7.05 15.28 -30.49
N GLY A 222 8.30 15.14 -30.95
CA GLY A 222 9.44 15.84 -30.36
C GLY A 222 9.65 15.53 -28.87
N GLU A 223 9.87 16.58 -28.09
CA GLU A 223 10.17 16.49 -26.65
C GLU A 223 9.00 15.93 -25.81
N GLU A 224 7.76 16.24 -26.19
CA GLU A 224 6.57 15.71 -25.51
C GLU A 224 6.51 14.17 -25.61
N ALA A 225 6.75 13.64 -26.81
CA ALA A 225 6.78 12.19 -27.01
C ALA A 225 7.91 11.53 -26.23
N LEU A 226 9.07 12.19 -26.15
CA LEU A 226 10.22 11.69 -25.40
C LEU A 226 9.90 11.59 -23.90
N ASN A 227 9.32 12.64 -23.31
CA ASN A 227 8.95 12.66 -21.90
C ASN A 227 7.87 11.62 -21.57
N LEU A 228 6.84 11.50 -22.42
CA LEU A 228 5.80 10.49 -22.26
C LEU A 228 6.35 9.05 -22.36
N LYS A 229 7.34 8.80 -23.22
CA LYS A 229 8.02 7.50 -23.29
C LYS A 229 8.80 7.18 -22.01
N LYS A 230 9.50 8.17 -21.42
CA LYS A 230 10.20 8.00 -20.13
C LYS A 230 9.20 7.68 -19.00
N GLU A 231 8.10 8.43 -18.90
CA GLU A 231 7.03 8.13 -17.93
C GLU A 231 6.40 6.75 -18.16
N LEU A 232 6.26 6.33 -19.42
CA LEU A 232 5.70 5.01 -19.75
C LEU A 232 6.64 3.89 -19.31
N VAL A 233 7.96 4.05 -19.48
CA VAL A 233 8.96 3.11 -18.98
C VAL A 233 8.85 2.98 -17.45
N GLU A 234 8.80 4.09 -16.72
CA GLU A 234 8.63 4.05 -15.27
C GLU A 234 7.35 3.33 -14.84
N ALA A 235 6.24 3.63 -15.51
CA ALA A 235 4.97 2.95 -15.25
C ALA A 235 5.05 1.44 -15.51
N TYR A 236 5.77 1.02 -16.56
CA TYR A 236 5.99 -0.40 -16.81
C TYR A 236 6.90 -1.06 -15.78
N ILE A 237 7.98 -0.41 -15.36
CA ILE A 237 8.89 -0.93 -14.33
C ILE A 237 8.12 -1.13 -13.03
N LYS A 238 7.39 -0.11 -12.57
CA LYS A 238 6.58 -0.16 -11.34
C LYS A 238 5.39 -1.11 -11.44
N GLY A 239 4.82 -1.26 -12.64
CA GLY A 239 3.78 -2.26 -12.94
C GLY A 239 4.32 -3.66 -13.19
N GLY A 240 5.64 -3.87 -13.10
CA GLY A 240 6.26 -5.19 -13.27
C GLY A 240 6.31 -5.72 -14.70
N ARG A 241 6.03 -4.87 -15.70
CA ARG A 241 6.03 -5.19 -17.14
C ARG A 241 7.39 -4.93 -17.78
N VAL A 242 8.43 -5.59 -17.25
CA VAL A 242 9.83 -5.33 -17.62
C VAL A 242 10.11 -5.51 -19.12
N LYS A 243 9.50 -6.51 -19.76
CA LYS A 243 9.64 -6.72 -21.22
C LYS A 243 9.11 -5.56 -22.06
N ASP A 244 8.05 -4.90 -21.60
CA ASP A 244 7.49 -3.74 -22.30
C ASP A 244 8.32 -2.49 -22.01
N ALA A 245 8.83 -2.34 -20.78
CA ALA A 245 9.78 -1.28 -20.43
C ALA A 245 11.03 -1.33 -21.31
N ARG A 246 11.64 -2.52 -21.46
CA ARG A 246 12.84 -2.74 -22.28
C ARG A 246 12.66 -2.30 -23.72
N LYS A 247 11.55 -2.68 -24.36
CA LYS A 247 11.26 -2.30 -25.76
C LYS A 247 11.25 -0.78 -25.95
N VAL A 248 10.66 -0.05 -25.00
CA VAL A 248 10.62 1.41 -25.07
C VAL A 248 12.00 1.99 -24.75
N LEU A 249 12.71 1.46 -23.75
CA LEU A 249 14.06 1.89 -23.38
C LEU A 249 15.08 1.77 -24.52
N GLU A 250 14.98 0.72 -25.34
CA GLU A 250 15.87 0.51 -26.49
C GLU A 250 15.70 1.57 -27.59
N GLU A 251 14.58 2.31 -27.58
CA GLU A 251 14.33 3.44 -28.49
C GLU A 251 14.78 4.80 -27.92
N LEU A 252 15.31 4.84 -26.70
CA LEU A 252 15.64 6.07 -25.97
C LEU A 252 17.14 6.22 -25.77
N GLU A 253 17.62 7.46 -25.88
CA GLU A 253 18.99 7.86 -25.53
C GLU A 253 19.00 8.56 -24.16
N ASP A 254 20.15 8.58 -23.48
CA ASP A 254 20.36 9.23 -22.17
C ASP A 254 19.35 8.80 -21.08
N VAL A 255 19.14 7.49 -20.96
CA VAL A 255 18.19 6.87 -20.01
C VAL A 255 18.86 5.89 -19.05
N SER A 256 20.12 6.13 -18.68
CA SER A 256 20.90 5.26 -17.78
C SER A 256 20.20 5.03 -16.43
N ASP A 257 19.53 6.06 -15.87
CA ASP A 257 18.76 5.94 -14.64
C ASP A 257 17.57 4.97 -14.75
N LEU A 258 16.88 4.97 -15.88
CA LEU A 258 15.75 4.07 -16.12
C LEU A 258 16.23 2.63 -16.37
N TRP A 259 17.37 2.46 -17.04
CA TRP A 259 18.03 1.15 -17.13
C TRP A 259 18.43 0.63 -15.75
N ALA A 260 18.99 1.49 -14.88
CA ALA A 260 19.34 1.12 -13.51
C ALA A 260 18.09 0.77 -12.67
N ALA A 261 17.00 1.53 -12.81
CA ALA A 261 15.73 1.23 -12.14
C ALA A 261 15.16 -0.13 -12.59
N MET A 262 15.20 -0.42 -13.88
CA MET A 262 14.78 -1.71 -14.42
C MET A 262 15.67 -2.86 -13.94
N ALA A 263 16.99 -2.65 -13.92
CA ALA A 263 17.96 -3.65 -13.47
C ALA A 263 17.73 -4.07 -12.01
N ARG A 264 17.43 -3.11 -11.12
CA ARG A 264 17.09 -3.39 -9.72
C ARG A 264 15.83 -4.24 -9.57
N VAL A 265 14.79 -3.97 -10.35
CA VAL A 265 13.57 -4.80 -10.35
C VAL A 265 13.86 -6.22 -10.85
N LEU A 266 14.77 -6.37 -11.82
CA LEU A 266 15.21 -7.68 -12.31
C LEU A 266 16.07 -8.42 -11.27
N GLU A 267 16.91 -7.73 -10.51
CA GLU A 267 17.64 -8.30 -9.36
C GLU A 267 16.70 -8.87 -8.30
N GLU A 268 15.68 -8.11 -7.89
CA GLU A 268 14.69 -8.56 -6.91
C GLU A 268 13.95 -9.82 -7.36
N ARG A 269 13.69 -9.92 -8.68
CA ARG A 269 13.06 -11.10 -9.31
C ARG A 269 14.03 -12.26 -9.54
N ARG A 270 15.33 -12.06 -9.30
CA ARG A 270 16.41 -13.01 -9.58
C ARG A 270 16.53 -13.36 -11.08
N ASP A 271 16.12 -12.44 -11.95
CA ASP A 271 16.27 -12.55 -13.40
C ASP A 271 17.68 -12.12 -13.82
N TRP A 272 18.70 -12.82 -13.31
CA TRP A 272 20.10 -12.38 -13.32
C TRP A 272 20.65 -12.05 -14.70
N ARG A 273 20.28 -12.82 -15.73
CA ARG A 273 20.73 -12.59 -17.09
C ARG A 273 20.24 -11.24 -17.63
N GLU A 274 18.95 -10.95 -17.44
CA GLU A 274 18.36 -9.70 -17.91
C GLU A 274 18.87 -8.52 -17.07
N ALA A 275 19.08 -8.71 -15.76
CA ALA A 275 19.68 -7.70 -14.89
C ALA A 275 21.10 -7.32 -15.35
N LEU A 276 21.94 -8.30 -15.73
CA LEU A 276 23.27 -8.03 -16.27
C LEU A 276 23.22 -7.22 -17.56
N GLU A 277 22.36 -7.63 -18.51
CA GLU A 277 22.17 -6.89 -19.76
C GLU A 277 21.69 -5.46 -19.50
N ALA A 278 20.82 -5.25 -18.51
CA ALA A 278 20.35 -3.93 -18.12
C ALA A 278 21.46 -3.07 -17.49
N TRP A 279 22.29 -3.64 -16.59
CA TRP A 279 23.43 -2.93 -16.02
C TRP A 279 24.53 -2.61 -17.03
N ASP A 280 24.70 -3.44 -18.07
CA ASP A 280 25.57 -3.13 -19.20
C ASP A 280 25.13 -1.85 -19.94
N LYS A 281 23.82 -1.59 -20.00
CA LYS A 281 23.27 -0.36 -20.60
C LYS A 281 23.45 0.87 -19.72
N VAL A 282 23.62 0.71 -18.42
CA VAL A 282 23.92 1.83 -17.49
C VAL A 282 25.36 2.32 -17.69
N GLY A 283 26.31 1.38 -17.78
CA GLY A 283 27.73 1.70 -17.96
C GLY A 283 28.36 2.48 -16.78
N GLY A 284 29.64 2.85 -16.94
CA GLY A 284 30.40 3.59 -15.93
C GLY A 284 30.50 2.91 -14.55
N PRO A 285 30.85 3.66 -13.50
CA PRO A 285 31.00 3.13 -12.14
C PRO A 285 29.72 2.51 -11.58
N ARG A 286 28.57 3.15 -11.81
CA ARG A 286 27.26 2.65 -11.36
C ARG A 286 26.87 1.34 -12.04
N GLY A 287 27.13 1.20 -13.35
CA GLY A 287 26.92 -0.04 -14.07
C GLY A 287 27.86 -1.15 -13.60
N GLY A 288 29.15 -0.83 -13.37
CA GLY A 288 30.13 -1.77 -12.81
C GLY A 288 29.70 -2.32 -11.44
N LEU A 289 29.23 -1.44 -10.56
CA LEU A 289 28.74 -1.79 -9.24
C LEU A 289 27.55 -2.77 -9.31
N GLY A 290 26.53 -2.42 -10.11
CA GLY A 290 25.35 -3.26 -10.30
C GLY A 290 25.71 -4.63 -10.89
N LYS A 291 26.55 -4.67 -11.93
CA LYS A 291 27.05 -5.93 -12.50
C LYS A 291 27.79 -6.78 -11.48
N GLY A 292 28.68 -6.17 -10.71
CA GLY A 292 29.42 -6.83 -9.65
C GLY A 292 28.50 -7.54 -8.66
N ARG A 293 27.49 -6.84 -8.17
CA ARG A 293 26.48 -7.39 -7.27
C ARG A 293 25.73 -8.59 -7.87
N VAL A 294 25.26 -8.47 -9.11
CA VAL A 294 24.56 -9.57 -9.80
C VAL A 294 25.48 -10.78 -10.01
N LEU A 295 26.75 -10.55 -10.38
CA LEU A 295 27.72 -11.62 -10.60
C LEU A 295 28.08 -12.36 -9.30
N LEU A 296 28.19 -11.67 -8.17
CA LEU A 296 28.35 -12.30 -6.86
C LEU A 296 27.14 -13.16 -6.50
N ALA A 297 25.92 -12.65 -6.71
CA ALA A 297 24.70 -13.44 -6.48
C ALA A 297 24.61 -14.70 -7.37
N MET A 298 25.31 -14.72 -8.50
CA MET A 298 25.45 -15.87 -9.40
C MET A 298 26.64 -16.80 -9.04
N GLY A 299 27.43 -16.47 -8.00
CA GLY A 299 28.65 -17.20 -7.64
C GLY A 299 29.81 -17.01 -8.63
N LYS A 300 29.81 -15.93 -9.41
CA LYS A 300 30.83 -15.62 -10.42
C LYS A 300 31.81 -14.55 -9.92
N THR A 301 32.45 -14.84 -8.80
CA THR A 301 33.37 -13.95 -8.05
C THR A 301 34.45 -13.30 -8.92
N ALA A 302 35.13 -14.06 -9.79
CA ALA A 302 36.16 -13.51 -10.68
C ALA A 302 35.62 -12.46 -11.67
N GLN A 303 34.45 -12.72 -12.26
CA GLN A 303 33.80 -11.76 -13.18
C GLN A 303 33.25 -10.56 -12.40
N ALA A 304 32.75 -10.79 -11.19
CA ALA A 304 32.28 -9.73 -10.31
C ALA A 304 33.42 -8.77 -9.98
N ARG A 305 34.61 -9.28 -9.65
CA ARG A 305 35.80 -8.49 -9.37
C ARG A 305 36.16 -7.56 -10.53
N GLU A 306 36.22 -8.08 -11.76
CA GLU A 306 36.48 -7.28 -12.96
C GLU A 306 35.43 -6.19 -13.18
N ALA A 307 34.15 -6.47 -12.88
CA ALA A 307 33.09 -5.48 -12.98
C ALA A 307 33.20 -4.39 -11.90
N LEU A 308 33.55 -4.78 -10.66
CA LEU A 308 33.67 -3.90 -9.51
C LEU A 308 34.91 -2.99 -9.59
N GLU A 309 35.98 -3.41 -10.27
CA GLU A 309 37.14 -2.55 -10.54
C GLU A 309 36.73 -1.26 -11.28
N LYS A 310 35.71 -1.33 -12.14
CA LYS A 310 35.16 -0.14 -12.83
C LYS A 310 34.37 0.78 -11.91
N ALA A 311 34.03 0.34 -10.70
CA ALA A 311 33.24 1.05 -9.72
C ALA A 311 34.06 1.67 -8.58
N LEU A 312 35.39 1.57 -8.62
CA LEU A 312 36.32 2.11 -7.61
C LEU A 312 36.53 3.63 -7.70
N GLU A 313 35.55 4.37 -8.19
CA GLU A 313 35.61 5.83 -8.37
C GLU A 313 34.36 6.50 -7.79
N GLY A 314 34.53 7.73 -7.26
CA GLY A 314 33.43 8.55 -6.77
C GLY A 314 32.59 7.88 -5.68
N GLU A 315 31.28 8.07 -5.75
CA GLU A 315 30.31 7.61 -4.74
C GLU A 315 30.13 6.08 -4.68
N THR A 316 30.59 5.34 -5.70
CA THR A 316 30.45 3.86 -5.75
C THR A 316 31.62 3.12 -5.14
N ARG A 317 32.73 3.81 -4.82
CA ARG A 317 33.99 3.20 -4.40
C ARG A 317 33.84 2.29 -3.17
N GLU A 318 33.25 2.83 -2.10
CA GLU A 318 33.14 2.13 -0.81
C GLU A 318 32.27 0.87 -0.93
N GLU A 319 31.15 0.96 -1.64
CA GLU A 319 30.28 -0.19 -1.89
C GLU A 319 30.96 -1.23 -2.78
N ALA A 320 31.73 -0.79 -3.78
CA ALA A 320 32.50 -1.69 -4.64
C ALA A 320 33.55 -2.47 -3.83
N LEU A 321 34.31 -1.80 -2.95
CA LEU A 321 35.27 -2.45 -2.05
C LEU A 321 34.60 -3.47 -1.14
N TYR A 322 33.45 -3.14 -0.57
CA TYR A 322 32.69 -4.06 0.26
C TYR A 322 32.24 -5.31 -0.52
N LEU A 323 31.69 -5.16 -1.73
CA LEU A 323 31.30 -6.28 -2.58
C LEU A 323 32.51 -7.12 -3.01
N MET A 324 33.65 -6.49 -3.33
CA MET A 324 34.89 -7.21 -3.62
C MET A 324 35.37 -8.02 -2.41
N ALA A 325 35.28 -7.45 -1.21
CA ALA A 325 35.64 -8.13 0.03
C ALA A 325 34.71 -9.32 0.33
N GLN A 326 33.41 -9.20 0.06
CA GLN A 326 32.47 -10.32 0.13
C GLN A 326 32.89 -11.45 -0.81
N GLY A 327 33.20 -11.14 -2.06
CA GLY A 327 33.67 -12.13 -3.04
C GLY A 327 34.95 -12.84 -2.57
N ALA A 328 35.94 -12.10 -2.06
CA ALA A 328 37.17 -12.68 -1.51
C ALA A 328 36.89 -13.62 -0.32
N TRP A 329 35.97 -13.22 0.57
CA TRP A 329 35.54 -14.06 1.69
C TRP A 329 34.88 -15.37 1.24
N GLU A 330 34.01 -15.32 0.23
CA GLU A 330 33.37 -16.51 -0.35
C GLU A 330 34.37 -17.48 -1.00
N GLU A 331 35.46 -16.96 -1.55
CA GLU A 331 36.57 -17.75 -2.10
C GLU A 331 37.50 -18.32 -1.00
N GLY A 332 37.29 -17.95 0.27
CA GLY A 332 38.13 -18.35 1.39
C GLY A 332 39.41 -17.51 1.54
N ASP A 333 39.52 -16.38 0.85
CA ASP A 333 40.64 -15.43 0.97
C ASP A 333 40.37 -14.38 2.06
N ALA A 334 40.55 -14.79 3.32
CA ALA A 334 40.34 -13.92 4.48
C ALA A 334 41.32 -12.72 4.50
N ASP A 335 42.57 -12.92 4.08
CA ASP A 335 43.59 -11.87 3.96
C ASP A 335 43.21 -10.81 2.92
N GLY A 336 42.76 -11.24 1.73
CA GLY A 336 42.28 -10.35 0.68
C GLY A 336 41.03 -9.59 1.10
N CYS A 337 40.08 -10.27 1.75
CA CYS A 337 38.88 -9.67 2.32
C CYS A 337 39.24 -8.55 3.33
N LEU A 338 40.14 -8.84 4.27
CA LEU A 338 40.57 -7.88 5.29
C LEU A 338 41.25 -6.65 4.68
N LYS A 339 42.14 -6.85 3.69
CA LYS A 339 42.81 -5.74 2.98
C LYS A 339 41.82 -4.81 2.31
N LEU A 340 40.85 -5.36 1.58
CA LEU A 340 39.83 -4.57 0.88
C LEU A 340 38.94 -3.78 1.85
N LEU A 341 38.54 -4.39 2.98
CA LEU A 341 37.72 -3.70 3.98
C LEU A 341 38.47 -2.58 4.70
N ARG A 342 39.79 -2.70 4.87
CA ARG A 342 40.64 -1.63 5.43
C ARG A 342 40.83 -0.44 4.50
N GLU A 343 40.55 -0.61 3.20
CA GLU A 343 40.53 0.51 2.25
C GLU A 343 39.23 1.33 2.30
N ILE A 344 38.22 0.83 3.01
CA ILE A 344 36.95 1.53 3.23
C ILE A 344 37.14 2.56 4.34
N ASP A 345 36.58 3.75 4.14
CA ASP A 345 36.63 4.79 5.17
C ASP A 345 35.97 4.31 6.49
N GLU A 346 36.62 4.62 7.61
CA GLU A 346 36.19 4.11 8.93
C GLU A 346 34.80 4.63 9.33
N GLU A 347 34.44 5.86 8.94
CA GLU A 347 33.11 6.43 9.16
C GLU A 347 32.05 5.69 8.33
N VAL A 348 32.41 5.31 7.10
CA VAL A 348 31.55 4.50 6.22
C VAL A 348 31.36 3.09 6.79
N LEU A 349 32.43 2.42 7.26
CA LEU A 349 32.32 1.11 7.93
C LEU A 349 31.40 1.15 9.15
N ARG A 350 31.44 2.22 9.96
CA ARG A 350 30.52 2.40 11.10
C ARG A 350 29.07 2.55 10.66
N SER A 351 28.83 3.15 9.49
CA SER A 351 27.49 3.28 8.91
C SER A 351 27.00 2.01 8.18
N LEU A 352 27.89 1.05 7.94
CA LEU A 352 27.63 -0.22 7.23
C LEU A 352 27.92 -1.43 8.14
N PRO A 353 26.98 -1.81 9.02
CA PRO A 353 27.23 -2.84 10.03
C PRO A 353 27.58 -4.21 9.44
N GLN A 354 27.08 -4.53 8.24
CA GLN A 354 27.42 -5.78 7.55
C GLN A 354 28.89 -5.80 7.07
N ALA A 355 29.42 -4.66 6.63
CA ALA A 355 30.82 -4.52 6.27
C ALA A 355 31.72 -4.60 7.51
N ALA A 356 31.36 -3.92 8.61
CA ALA A 356 32.04 -4.03 9.89
C ALA A 356 32.03 -5.46 10.44
N HIS A 357 30.91 -6.18 10.35
CA HIS A 357 30.83 -7.58 10.78
C HIS A 357 31.68 -8.50 9.91
N LEU A 358 31.71 -8.28 8.58
CA LEU A 358 32.59 -9.04 7.68
C LEU A 358 34.07 -8.78 8.00
N LEU A 359 34.44 -7.53 8.28
CA LEU A 359 35.80 -7.17 8.69
C LEU A 359 36.17 -7.91 9.97
N ALA A 360 35.27 -7.91 10.96
CA ALA A 360 35.49 -8.64 12.20
C ALA A 360 35.71 -10.14 11.99
N ARG A 361 35.00 -10.76 11.05
CA ARG A 361 35.20 -12.17 10.69
C ARG A 361 36.54 -12.40 10.01
N ALA A 362 36.91 -11.55 9.06
CA ALA A 362 38.19 -11.64 8.36
C ALA A 362 39.40 -11.42 9.29
N ALA A 363 39.31 -10.42 10.17
CA ALA A 363 40.30 -10.17 11.23
C ALA A 363 40.43 -11.38 12.18
N LEU A 364 39.32 -12.03 12.54
CA LEU A 364 39.36 -13.20 13.41
C LEU A 364 40.08 -14.40 12.75
N GLU A 365 39.80 -14.69 11.49
CA GLU A 365 40.43 -15.82 10.77
C GLU A 365 41.93 -15.57 10.50
N THR A 366 42.34 -14.31 10.36
CA THR A 366 43.75 -13.90 10.20
C THR A 366 44.50 -13.78 11.53
N GLY A 367 43.83 -13.98 12.67
CA GLY A 367 44.42 -13.93 14.01
C GLY A 367 44.50 -12.54 14.63
N GLU A 368 43.91 -11.52 14.01
CA GLU A 368 43.85 -10.14 14.48
C GLU A 368 42.69 -9.93 15.48
N VAL A 369 42.77 -10.60 16.64
CA VAL A 369 41.65 -10.73 17.60
C VAL A 369 41.17 -9.39 18.18
N GLU A 370 42.05 -8.40 18.39
CA GLU A 370 41.65 -7.07 18.89
C GLU A 370 40.78 -6.32 17.86
N GLU A 371 41.19 -6.32 16.59
CA GLU A 371 40.42 -5.68 15.52
C GLU A 371 39.09 -6.40 15.30
N ALA A 372 39.10 -7.74 15.37
CA ALA A 372 37.89 -8.54 15.35
C ALA A 372 36.90 -8.16 16.47
N ALA A 373 37.40 -8.02 17.70
CA ALA A 373 36.59 -7.63 18.85
C ALA A 373 35.98 -6.23 18.68
N ARG A 374 36.79 -5.27 18.24
CA ARG A 374 36.36 -3.89 18.00
C ARG A 374 35.22 -3.83 16.98
N TRP A 375 35.43 -4.36 15.78
CA TRP A 375 34.46 -4.24 14.70
C TRP A 375 33.22 -5.10 14.89
N ALA A 376 33.33 -6.25 15.58
CA ALA A 376 32.16 -7.03 15.95
C ALA A 376 31.26 -6.27 16.92
N LEU A 377 31.84 -5.53 17.88
CA LEU A 377 31.08 -4.71 18.82
C LEU A 377 30.47 -3.47 18.15
N GLU A 378 31.21 -2.78 17.28
CA GLU A 378 30.69 -1.65 16.49
C GLU A 378 29.52 -2.10 15.60
N ALA A 379 29.66 -3.23 14.88
CA ALA A 379 28.58 -3.82 14.11
C ALA A 379 27.38 -4.20 14.98
N PHE A 380 27.61 -4.84 16.13
CA PHE A 380 26.54 -5.20 17.07
C PHE A 380 25.78 -3.99 17.60
N GLN A 381 26.46 -2.87 17.88
CA GLN A 381 25.80 -1.67 18.37
C GLN A 381 24.97 -0.98 17.29
N ALA A 382 25.48 -0.94 16.06
CA ALA A 382 24.83 -0.27 14.93
C ALA A 382 23.64 -1.07 14.36
N LEU A 383 23.60 -2.40 14.54
CA LEU A 383 22.49 -3.23 14.06
C LEU A 383 21.20 -3.06 14.90
N PRO A 384 20.01 -3.12 14.26
CA PRO A 384 18.72 -3.32 14.93
C PRO A 384 18.74 -4.52 15.88
N SER A 385 17.93 -4.48 16.94
CA SER A 385 17.94 -5.50 18.01
C SER A 385 17.67 -6.94 17.53
N ASP A 386 16.85 -7.07 16.49
CA ASP A 386 16.53 -8.31 15.77
C ASP A 386 17.74 -8.83 14.99
N GLU A 387 18.47 -7.96 14.29
CA GLU A 387 19.64 -8.34 13.49
C GLU A 387 20.92 -8.59 14.31
N ARG A 388 21.04 -8.02 15.51
CA ARG A 388 22.22 -8.20 16.41
C ARG A 388 22.61 -9.66 16.65
N ARG A 389 21.64 -10.57 16.52
CA ARG A 389 21.83 -12.01 16.67
C ARG A 389 22.83 -12.59 15.67
N GLN A 390 22.90 -12.05 14.45
CA GLN A 390 23.83 -12.52 13.41
C GLN A 390 25.31 -12.34 13.79
N VAL A 391 25.61 -11.39 14.67
CA VAL A 391 26.98 -11.09 15.14
C VAL A 391 27.39 -11.96 16.34
N LYS A 392 26.41 -12.48 17.11
CA LYS A 392 26.66 -13.26 18.33
C LYS A 392 27.57 -14.48 18.11
N PRO A 393 27.45 -15.29 17.03
CA PRO A 393 28.39 -16.39 16.77
C PRO A 393 29.84 -15.91 16.65
N THR A 394 30.07 -14.80 15.96
CA THR A 394 31.41 -14.18 15.84
C THR A 394 31.91 -13.70 17.20
N LEU A 395 31.07 -13.03 17.99
CA LEU A 395 31.40 -12.61 19.36
C LEU A 395 31.75 -13.79 20.27
N LYS A 396 31.05 -14.92 20.17
CA LYS A 396 31.39 -16.16 20.91
C LYS A 396 32.77 -16.69 20.53
N LYS A 397 33.12 -16.69 19.23
CA LYS A 397 34.45 -17.10 18.77
C LYS A 397 35.54 -16.13 19.23
N ILE A 398 35.29 -14.81 19.14
CA ILE A 398 36.19 -13.76 19.63
C ILE A 398 36.44 -13.91 21.13
N ARG A 399 35.39 -14.13 21.94
CA ARG A 399 35.53 -14.35 23.39
C ARG A 399 36.53 -15.47 23.68
N ARG A 400 36.41 -16.61 23.00
CA ARG A 400 37.33 -17.75 23.14
C ARG A 400 38.74 -17.41 22.68
N ALA A 401 38.88 -16.69 21.57
CA ALA A 401 40.17 -16.26 21.04
C ALA A 401 40.90 -15.23 21.94
N LEU A 402 40.15 -14.45 22.73
CA LEU A 402 40.68 -13.53 23.73
C LEU A 402 41.15 -14.23 25.01
N GLU A 403 40.81 -15.50 25.24
CA GLU A 403 41.21 -16.20 26.46
C GLU A 403 42.74 -16.33 26.55
N GLY A 404 43.32 -15.77 27.62
CA GLY A 404 44.76 -15.82 27.85
C GLY A 404 45.57 -14.76 27.09
N THR A 405 44.93 -13.86 26.34
CA THR A 405 45.64 -12.73 25.69
C THR A 405 45.76 -11.51 26.62
N PRO A 406 46.77 -10.64 26.45
CA PRO A 406 46.88 -9.39 27.22
C PRO A 406 45.65 -8.48 27.10
N GLU A 407 44.98 -8.51 25.96
CA GLU A 407 43.85 -7.67 25.58
C GLU A 407 42.51 -8.16 26.19
N ALA A 408 42.50 -9.37 26.77
CA ALA A 408 41.33 -9.97 27.39
C ALA A 408 40.66 -9.04 28.42
N LYS A 409 41.46 -8.33 29.22
CA LYS A 409 40.97 -7.40 30.26
C LYS A 409 40.10 -6.27 29.69
N LYS A 410 40.38 -5.83 28.47
CA LYS A 410 39.68 -4.71 27.80
C LYS A 410 38.42 -5.21 27.10
N TRP A 411 38.53 -6.29 26.33
CA TRP A 411 37.47 -6.68 25.39
C TRP A 411 36.50 -7.73 25.94
N VAL A 412 36.94 -8.66 26.79
CA VAL A 412 36.07 -9.73 27.31
C VAL A 412 34.82 -9.18 28.02
N PRO A 413 34.90 -8.17 28.92
CA PRO A 413 33.69 -7.64 29.57
C PRO A 413 32.68 -7.05 28.58
N LEU A 414 33.15 -6.37 27.53
CA LEU A 414 32.29 -5.76 26.50
C LEU A 414 31.63 -6.82 25.62
N VAL A 415 32.38 -7.84 25.23
CA VAL A 415 31.87 -8.98 24.46
C VAL A 415 30.86 -9.77 25.28
N GLU A 416 31.10 -10.00 26.57
CA GLU A 416 30.16 -10.68 27.45
C GLU A 416 28.86 -9.89 27.64
N GLU A 417 28.93 -8.56 27.77
CA GLU A 417 27.74 -7.72 27.83
C GLU A 417 26.91 -7.80 26.54
N ALA A 418 27.57 -7.74 25.37
CA ALA A 418 26.88 -7.89 24.08
C ALA A 418 26.28 -9.30 23.89
N LEU A 419 26.88 -10.33 24.48
CA LEU A 419 26.39 -11.70 24.43
C LEU A 419 25.18 -11.94 25.35
N LYS A 420 24.95 -11.10 26.37
CA LYS A 420 23.77 -11.24 27.24
C LYS A 420 22.48 -11.28 26.42
N GLU A 421 21.61 -12.17 26.82
CA GLU A 421 20.27 -12.25 26.23
C GLU A 421 19.43 -11.07 26.74
N SER A 422 18.54 -10.57 25.88
CA SER A 422 17.60 -9.56 26.33
C SER A 422 16.66 -10.17 27.38
N PRO A 423 16.25 -9.41 28.41
CA PRO A 423 15.22 -9.86 29.36
C PRO A 423 13.92 -10.30 28.68
N PHE A 424 13.68 -9.81 27.46
CA PHE A 424 12.59 -10.24 26.60
C PHE A 424 12.78 -11.68 26.11
N PHE A 425 13.93 -11.99 25.50
CA PHE A 425 14.21 -13.32 24.97
C PHE A 425 14.26 -14.36 26.09
N GLN A 426 14.78 -13.99 27.26
CA GLN A 426 14.77 -14.85 28.45
C GLN A 426 13.34 -15.24 28.86
N ARG A 427 12.44 -14.25 28.98
CA ARG A 427 11.02 -14.52 29.30
C ARG A 427 10.32 -15.35 28.23
N LEU A 428 10.64 -15.14 26.95
CA LEU A 428 10.12 -15.97 25.87
C LEU A 428 10.62 -17.42 25.97
N LYS A 429 11.93 -17.63 26.22
CA LYS A 429 12.54 -18.95 26.41
C LYS A 429 11.96 -19.68 27.62
N GLU A 430 11.75 -18.97 28.73
CA GLU A 430 11.07 -19.48 29.93
C GLU A 430 9.61 -19.86 29.62
N GLY A 431 8.86 -18.98 28.96
CA GLY A 431 7.48 -19.22 28.55
C GLY A 431 7.33 -20.37 27.54
N LEU A 432 8.36 -20.66 26.73
CA LEU A 432 8.31 -21.75 25.75
C LEU A 432 8.96 -23.05 26.24
N LEU A 433 9.46 -23.11 27.48
CA LEU A 433 10.23 -24.25 28.00
C LEU A 433 9.53 -25.60 27.79
N LYS A 434 8.23 -25.68 28.11
CA LYS A 434 7.43 -26.90 27.92
C LYS A 434 7.24 -27.26 26.44
N SER A 435 7.04 -26.27 25.59
CA SER A 435 6.87 -26.46 24.13
C SER A 435 8.18 -26.88 23.47
N ARG A 436 9.30 -26.29 23.87
CA ARG A 436 10.66 -26.69 23.47
C ARG A 436 10.94 -28.15 23.83
N GLN A 437 10.61 -28.57 25.05
CA GLN A 437 10.72 -29.97 25.46
C GLN A 437 9.77 -30.91 24.68
N GLY A 438 8.60 -30.42 24.28
CA GLY A 438 7.61 -31.19 23.53
C GLY A 438 7.95 -31.38 22.05
N ILE A 439 8.59 -30.40 21.42
CA ILE A 439 8.90 -30.38 19.97
C ILE A 439 10.37 -30.66 19.72
N ALA A 440 11.26 -29.74 20.08
CA ALA A 440 12.68 -29.80 19.69
C ALA A 440 13.37 -31.05 20.24
N LYS A 441 13.17 -31.36 21.53
CA LYS A 441 13.78 -32.54 22.15
C LYS A 441 13.29 -33.85 21.52
N LYS A 442 11.98 -33.97 21.26
CA LYS A 442 11.43 -35.16 20.61
C LYS A 442 11.93 -35.32 19.18
N LEU A 443 12.03 -34.23 18.43
CA LEU A 443 12.62 -34.24 17.08
C LEU A 443 14.08 -34.72 17.11
N GLU A 444 14.87 -34.26 18.08
CA GLU A 444 16.24 -34.72 18.24
C GLU A 444 16.34 -36.20 18.62
N GLU A 445 15.48 -36.70 19.50
CA GLU A 445 15.43 -38.13 19.89
C GLU A 445 14.98 -39.03 18.73
N THR A 446 14.14 -38.50 17.84
CA THR A 446 13.52 -39.22 16.72
C THR A 446 14.48 -39.49 15.57
N LEU A 447 15.45 -38.59 15.36
CA LEU A 447 16.40 -38.64 14.25
C LEU A 447 17.60 -39.55 14.55
N GLY A 448 17.82 -40.56 13.70
CA GLY A 448 18.90 -41.53 13.82
C GLY A 448 20.31 -40.90 13.87
N LEU A 449 21.22 -41.53 14.62
CA LEU A 449 22.57 -41.01 14.92
C LEU A 449 23.56 -41.08 13.74
N LYS A 450 23.28 -41.83 12.66
CA LYS A 450 24.20 -42.03 11.53
C LYS A 450 23.44 -42.30 10.22
N GLY A 451 23.66 -41.47 9.19
CA GLY A 451 23.20 -41.71 7.81
C GLY A 451 22.52 -40.51 7.15
N ASP A 452 22.15 -40.68 5.88
CA ASP A 452 21.24 -39.76 5.17
C ASP A 452 19.83 -39.88 5.73
N VAL A 453 19.08 -38.77 5.69
CA VAL A 453 17.70 -38.70 6.19
C VAL A 453 16.80 -39.57 5.32
N THR A 454 16.09 -40.50 5.95
CA THR A 454 15.21 -41.46 5.27
C THR A 454 13.77 -40.97 5.23
N ARG A 455 12.93 -41.64 4.43
CA ARG A 455 11.48 -41.39 4.42
C ARG A 455 10.83 -41.70 5.78
N GLU A 456 11.31 -42.73 6.47
CA GLU A 456 10.84 -43.07 7.82
C GLU A 456 11.13 -41.94 8.82
N ASP A 457 12.25 -41.23 8.68
CA ASP A 457 12.56 -40.07 9.52
C ASP A 457 11.56 -38.92 9.30
N LEU A 458 11.13 -38.68 8.05
CA LEU A 458 10.10 -37.68 7.74
C LEU A 458 8.74 -38.04 8.32
N GLU A 459 8.35 -39.32 8.25
CA GLU A 459 7.09 -39.81 8.84
C GLU A 459 7.10 -39.62 10.37
N ARG A 460 8.23 -39.86 11.04
CA ARG A 460 8.30 -39.60 12.49
C ARG A 460 8.34 -38.10 12.83
N ILE A 461 8.99 -37.27 12.01
CA ILE A 461 8.92 -35.80 12.15
C ILE A 461 7.45 -35.35 12.05
N GLU A 462 6.70 -35.88 11.08
CA GLU A 462 5.28 -35.61 10.91
C GLU A 462 4.48 -35.97 12.17
N GLU A 463 4.68 -37.18 12.72
CA GLU A 463 4.04 -37.60 13.97
C GLU A 463 4.33 -36.66 15.13
N VAL A 464 5.60 -36.24 15.29
CA VAL A 464 6.00 -35.31 16.35
C VAL A 464 5.30 -33.95 16.19
N LEU A 465 5.29 -33.38 14.98
CA LEU A 465 4.65 -32.10 14.70
C LEU A 465 3.13 -32.15 14.94
N ILE A 466 2.46 -33.22 14.52
CA ILE A 466 1.02 -33.41 14.78
C ILE A 466 0.77 -33.54 16.29
N SER A 467 1.58 -34.34 17.00
CA SER A 467 1.45 -34.50 18.45
C SER A 467 1.65 -33.20 19.25
N ALA A 468 2.34 -32.24 18.65
CA ALA A 468 2.60 -30.92 19.21
C ALA A 468 1.56 -29.86 18.84
N ASP A 469 0.43 -30.26 18.25
CA ASP A 469 -0.67 -29.40 17.79
C ASP A 469 -0.33 -28.46 16.62
N VAL A 470 0.67 -28.79 15.78
CA VAL A 470 0.95 -28.05 14.51
C VAL A 470 -0.19 -28.21 13.48
N GLY A 471 -1.05 -29.21 13.66
CA GLY A 471 -2.18 -29.47 12.77
C GLY A 471 -1.76 -30.24 11.52
N VAL A 472 -2.68 -31.05 11.00
CA VAL A 472 -2.39 -31.99 9.89
C VAL A 472 -2.03 -31.22 8.62
N GLU A 473 -2.83 -30.22 8.25
CA GLU A 473 -2.63 -29.48 7.00
C GLU A 473 -1.30 -28.73 6.96
N THR A 474 -0.94 -28.05 8.06
CA THR A 474 0.34 -27.33 8.15
C THR A 474 1.51 -28.30 8.21
N THR A 475 1.38 -29.42 8.93
CA THR A 475 2.42 -30.45 8.97
C THR A 475 2.69 -31.03 7.59
N GLU A 476 1.66 -31.40 6.84
CA GLU A 476 1.82 -31.89 5.46
C GLU A 476 2.56 -30.88 4.56
N LYS A 477 2.27 -29.58 4.71
CA LYS A 477 2.96 -28.52 3.95
C LYS A 477 4.44 -28.47 4.31
N LEU A 478 4.78 -28.55 5.60
CA LEU A 478 6.16 -28.58 6.08
C LEU A 478 6.92 -29.81 5.55
N ILE A 479 6.33 -31.00 5.66
CA ILE A 479 6.95 -32.25 5.17
C ILE A 479 7.19 -32.19 3.66
N LYS A 480 6.20 -31.78 2.87
CA LYS A 480 6.36 -31.59 1.42
C LYS A 480 7.45 -30.58 1.06
N ALA A 481 7.63 -29.53 1.86
CA ALA A 481 8.71 -28.56 1.67
C ALA A 481 10.08 -29.18 1.96
N LEU A 482 10.20 -29.97 3.03
CA LEU A 482 11.42 -30.72 3.36
C LEU A 482 11.79 -31.73 2.28
N GLU A 483 10.84 -32.54 1.80
CA GLU A 483 11.05 -33.49 0.69
C GLU A 483 11.63 -32.79 -0.55
N LYS A 484 11.10 -31.61 -0.90
CA LYS A 484 11.60 -30.81 -2.03
C LYS A 484 13.02 -30.29 -1.80
N ARG A 485 13.39 -29.91 -0.57
CA ARG A 485 14.76 -29.46 -0.26
C ARG A 485 15.73 -30.64 -0.28
N MET A 486 15.32 -31.80 0.23
CA MET A 486 16.09 -33.04 0.14
C MET A 486 16.33 -33.47 -1.31
N ALA A 487 15.29 -33.43 -2.16
CA ALA A 487 15.41 -33.77 -3.59
C ALA A 487 16.36 -32.84 -4.36
N ARG A 488 16.57 -31.61 -3.87
CA ARG A 488 17.53 -30.64 -4.42
C ARG A 488 18.95 -30.78 -3.86
N GLY A 489 19.17 -31.72 -2.94
CA GLY A 489 20.45 -31.91 -2.27
C GLY A 489 20.80 -30.79 -1.27
N GLU A 490 19.82 -29.98 -0.86
CA GLU A 490 20.00 -28.86 0.09
C GLU A 490 20.06 -29.32 1.57
N VAL A 491 19.73 -30.58 1.84
CA VAL A 491 19.66 -31.16 3.19
C VAL A 491 20.63 -32.33 3.27
N ARG A 492 21.55 -32.30 4.23
CA ARG A 492 22.49 -33.40 4.50
C ARG A 492 22.56 -33.70 5.99
N GLY A 493 22.35 -34.96 6.34
CA GLY A 493 22.41 -35.43 7.72
C GLY A 493 21.36 -34.82 8.65
N LYS A 494 21.49 -35.15 9.94
CA LYS A 494 20.58 -34.77 11.02
C LYS A 494 20.56 -33.27 11.27
N GLU A 495 21.72 -32.61 11.33
CA GLU A 495 21.76 -31.16 11.52
C GLU A 495 21.10 -30.43 10.34
N GLY A 496 21.30 -30.92 9.11
CA GLY A 496 20.73 -30.32 7.91
C GLY A 496 19.20 -30.34 7.90
N ILE A 497 18.56 -31.46 8.30
CA ILE A 497 17.09 -31.54 8.30
C ILE A 497 16.47 -30.69 9.41
N MET A 498 17.12 -30.59 10.57
CA MET A 498 16.66 -29.72 11.66
C MET A 498 16.75 -28.25 11.27
N VAL A 499 17.84 -27.83 10.62
CA VAL A 499 17.97 -26.48 10.07
C VAL A 499 16.89 -26.23 9.01
N ALA A 500 16.68 -27.17 8.09
CA ALA A 500 15.65 -27.04 7.06
C ALA A 500 14.24 -26.91 7.65
N LEU A 501 13.90 -27.71 8.67
CA LEU A 501 12.59 -27.63 9.34
C LEU A 501 12.43 -26.30 10.08
N ARG A 502 13.47 -25.85 10.79
CA ARG A 502 13.49 -24.55 11.45
C ARG A 502 13.23 -23.42 10.44
N ASP A 503 13.90 -23.44 9.30
CA ASP A 503 13.71 -22.45 8.22
C ASP A 503 12.28 -22.46 7.69
N GLU A 504 11.69 -23.65 7.44
CA GLU A 504 10.32 -23.72 6.92
C GLU A 504 9.28 -23.23 7.94
N ILE A 505 9.45 -23.56 9.23
CA ILE A 505 8.59 -23.02 10.29
C ILE A 505 8.75 -21.50 10.39
N LEU A 506 9.98 -21.00 10.33
CA LEU A 506 10.25 -19.57 10.34
C LEU A 506 9.56 -18.87 9.18
N ARG A 507 9.64 -19.42 7.96
CA ARG A 507 8.91 -18.89 6.80
C ARG A 507 7.42 -18.82 7.07
N VAL A 508 6.80 -19.90 7.57
CA VAL A 508 5.37 -19.91 7.88
C VAL A 508 5.00 -18.80 8.87
N LEU A 509 5.77 -18.65 9.94
CA LEU A 509 5.51 -17.64 10.98
C LEU A 509 5.79 -16.21 10.51
N GLN A 510 6.81 -15.98 9.68
CA GLN A 510 7.12 -14.67 9.10
C GLN A 510 5.96 -14.14 8.24
N HIS A 511 5.30 -15.00 7.46
CA HIS A 511 4.13 -14.59 6.66
C HIS A 511 2.94 -14.19 7.53
N ALA A 512 2.86 -14.73 8.76
CA ALA A 512 1.82 -14.40 9.72
C ALA A 512 2.25 -13.35 10.74
N GLN A 513 3.46 -12.78 10.67
CA GLN A 513 3.90 -11.76 11.60
C GLN A 513 3.23 -10.41 11.28
N GLY A 514 2.72 -9.73 12.30
CA GLY A 514 2.29 -8.34 12.16
C GLY A 514 2.60 -7.52 13.40
N ARG A 515 2.45 -6.21 13.29
CA ARG A 515 2.67 -5.27 14.39
C ARG A 515 1.35 -4.64 14.83
N LEU A 516 1.25 -4.35 16.12
CA LEU A 516 0.17 -3.51 16.65
C LEU A 516 0.61 -2.06 16.54
N GLU A 517 0.10 -1.37 15.52
CA GLU A 517 0.37 0.05 15.30
C GLU A 517 -0.81 0.89 15.79
N VAL A 518 -0.50 2.05 16.37
CA VAL A 518 -1.50 3.02 16.83
C VAL A 518 -1.41 4.22 15.89
N GLY A 519 -2.45 4.41 15.08
CA GLY A 519 -2.56 5.56 14.17
C GLY A 519 -3.15 6.81 14.84
N PRO A 520 -3.74 7.72 14.04
CA PRO A 520 -4.28 8.98 14.56
C PRO A 520 -5.34 8.79 15.66
N PRO A 521 -5.32 9.64 16.72
CA PRO A 521 -6.26 9.52 17.83
C PRO A 521 -7.68 10.03 17.47
N PRO A 522 -8.75 9.45 18.06
CA PRO A 522 -8.74 8.30 18.96
C PRO A 522 -8.62 6.96 18.22
N TRP A 523 -7.62 6.15 18.55
CA TRP A 523 -7.42 4.82 17.99
C TRP A 523 -8.22 3.76 18.76
N VAL A 524 -9.33 3.30 18.17
CA VAL A 524 -10.22 2.29 18.74
C VAL A 524 -9.73 0.85 18.49
N ILE A 525 -9.48 0.12 19.57
CA ILE A 525 -9.12 -1.31 19.62
C ILE A 525 -10.27 -2.09 20.25
N MET A 526 -10.85 -3.04 19.52
CA MET A 526 -11.87 -3.96 20.03
C MET A 526 -11.25 -5.33 20.31
N VAL A 527 -11.40 -5.85 21.52
CA VAL A 527 -10.80 -7.13 21.94
C VAL A 527 -11.88 -8.20 22.02
N VAL A 528 -11.78 -9.23 21.18
CA VAL A 528 -12.76 -10.31 21.04
C VAL A 528 -12.16 -11.68 21.35
N GLY A 529 -13.00 -12.70 21.51
CA GLY A 529 -12.58 -14.07 21.85
C GLY A 529 -13.49 -14.73 22.88
N VAL A 530 -13.24 -16.00 23.20
CA VAL A 530 -14.11 -16.75 24.11
C VAL A 530 -13.77 -16.48 25.59
N ASN A 531 -14.66 -16.87 26.50
CA ASN A 531 -14.39 -16.74 27.93
C ASN A 531 -13.19 -17.60 28.35
N GLY A 532 -12.36 -17.08 29.25
CA GLY A 532 -11.19 -17.80 29.77
C GLY A 532 -9.92 -17.71 28.90
N THR A 533 -9.98 -17.11 27.70
CA THR A 533 -8.79 -16.91 26.84
C THR A 533 -7.90 -15.75 27.25
N GLY A 534 -8.21 -15.06 28.35
CA GLY A 534 -7.39 -13.95 28.84
C GLY A 534 -7.70 -12.57 28.26
N LYS A 535 -8.83 -12.37 27.56
CA LYS A 535 -9.24 -11.05 27.00
C LYS A 535 -9.06 -9.86 27.95
N THR A 536 -9.72 -9.88 29.11
CA THR A 536 -9.69 -8.78 30.09
C THR A 536 -8.28 -8.55 30.63
N THR A 537 -7.48 -9.61 30.80
CA THR A 537 -6.07 -9.51 31.19
C THR A 537 -5.24 -8.87 30.07
N THR A 538 -5.43 -9.27 28.81
CA THR A 538 -4.77 -8.65 27.65
C THR A 538 -5.11 -7.17 27.54
N ILE A 539 -6.37 -6.80 27.77
CA ILE A 539 -6.81 -5.38 27.80
C ILE A 539 -6.05 -4.60 28.86
N ALA A 540 -5.93 -5.15 30.07
CA ALA A 540 -5.19 -4.50 31.15
C ALA A 540 -3.71 -4.31 30.83
N LYS A 541 -3.06 -5.35 30.25
CA LYS A 541 -1.65 -5.28 29.83
C LYS A 541 -1.44 -4.26 28.70
N LEU A 542 -2.34 -4.22 27.71
CA LEU A 542 -2.32 -3.22 26.64
C LEU A 542 -2.52 -1.80 27.17
N ALA A 543 -3.47 -1.61 28.07
CA ALA A 543 -3.72 -0.31 28.68
C ALA A 543 -2.50 0.21 29.43
N ARG A 544 -1.82 -0.67 30.19
CA ARG A 544 -0.58 -0.32 30.88
C ARG A 544 0.56 -0.03 29.91
N ARG A 545 0.72 -0.83 28.85
CA ARG A 545 1.72 -0.57 27.80
C ARG A 545 1.54 0.84 27.22
N PHE A 546 0.34 1.17 26.76
CA PHE A 546 0.09 2.49 26.16
C PHE A 546 0.16 3.63 27.18
N ALA A 547 -0.26 3.42 28.42
CA ALA A 547 -0.09 4.41 29.49
C ALA A 547 1.41 4.67 29.80
N ASN A 548 2.24 3.62 29.82
CA ASN A 548 3.69 3.74 29.98
C ASN A 548 4.35 4.44 28.78
N GLU A 549 3.78 4.31 27.59
CA GLU A 549 4.16 5.08 26.39
C GLU A 549 3.68 6.55 26.44
N GLY A 550 3.00 6.96 27.52
CA GLY A 550 2.50 8.33 27.73
C GLY A 550 1.16 8.66 27.05
N LYS A 551 0.48 7.67 26.46
CA LYS A 551 -0.79 7.88 25.74
C LYS A 551 -1.97 7.99 26.71
N LYS A 552 -2.95 8.85 26.37
CA LYS A 552 -4.24 8.89 27.09
C LYS A 552 -5.13 7.71 26.67
N VAL A 553 -5.25 6.72 27.56
CA VAL A 553 -6.05 5.51 27.32
C VAL A 553 -7.43 5.61 27.96
N LEU A 554 -8.47 5.09 27.28
CA LEU A 554 -9.82 4.91 27.80
C LEU A 554 -10.24 3.44 27.68
N LEU A 555 -10.70 2.84 28.77
CA LEU A 555 -11.26 1.49 28.77
C LEU A 555 -12.78 1.51 28.61
N VAL A 556 -13.34 0.48 27.98
CA VAL A 556 -14.78 0.34 27.75
C VAL A 556 -15.27 -1.03 28.19
N ALA A 557 -16.20 -1.08 29.14
CA ALA A 557 -16.81 -2.30 29.63
C ALA A 557 -17.95 -2.77 28.71
N GLY A 558 -17.61 -3.39 27.58
CA GLY A 558 -18.59 -3.94 26.63
C GLY A 558 -19.08 -5.36 26.95
N ASP A 559 -18.49 -6.12 27.90
CA ASP A 559 -19.11 -7.33 28.47
C ASP A 559 -20.19 -6.93 29.50
N THR A 560 -21.29 -6.37 29.01
CA THR A 560 -22.35 -5.81 29.86
C THR A 560 -23.21 -6.88 30.53
N PHE A 561 -23.20 -8.12 30.03
CA PHE A 561 -24.01 -9.22 30.55
C PHE A 561 -23.49 -9.76 31.89
N ARG A 562 -22.20 -9.60 32.17
CA ARG A 562 -21.56 -10.13 33.38
C ARG A 562 -21.18 -8.98 34.29
N ALA A 563 -21.95 -8.78 35.36
CA ALA A 563 -21.62 -7.80 36.40
C ALA A 563 -20.16 -7.96 36.90
N ALA A 564 -19.75 -9.20 37.19
CA ALA A 564 -18.38 -9.51 37.59
C ALA A 564 -17.31 -9.18 36.53
N ALA A 565 -17.64 -9.17 35.23
CA ALA A 565 -16.68 -8.77 34.19
C ALA A 565 -16.47 -7.25 34.18
N ILE A 566 -17.53 -6.47 34.41
CA ILE A 566 -17.44 -5.01 34.56
C ILE A 566 -16.60 -4.67 35.80
N GLU A 567 -16.89 -5.30 36.94
CA GLU A 567 -16.12 -5.11 38.19
C GLU A 567 -14.65 -5.51 38.03
N GLN A 568 -14.38 -6.64 37.34
CA GLN A 568 -13.01 -7.07 37.07
C GLN A 568 -12.24 -6.07 36.21
N LEU A 569 -12.88 -5.51 35.17
CA LEU A 569 -12.25 -4.50 34.31
C LEU A 569 -12.04 -3.18 35.06
N GLU A 570 -12.93 -2.82 35.99
CA GLU A 570 -12.78 -1.64 36.85
C GLU A 570 -11.56 -1.77 37.78
N ILE A 571 -11.37 -2.91 38.42
CA ILE A 571 -10.17 -3.18 39.23
C ILE A 571 -8.90 -3.02 38.40
N TRP A 572 -8.92 -3.48 37.14
CA TRP A 572 -7.78 -3.30 36.23
C TRP A 572 -7.58 -1.84 35.81
N ALA A 573 -8.67 -1.11 35.55
CA ALA A 573 -8.64 0.30 35.21
C ALA A 573 -7.98 1.11 36.34
N ASP A 574 -8.40 0.87 37.59
CA ASP A 574 -7.84 1.51 38.78
C ASP A 574 -6.37 1.14 38.99
N ARG A 575 -6.01 -0.14 38.82
CA ARG A 575 -4.62 -0.61 38.98
C ARG A 575 -3.67 -0.03 37.94
N VAL A 576 -4.15 0.22 36.73
CA VAL A 576 -3.38 0.83 35.64
C VAL A 576 -3.41 2.37 35.73
N GLY A 577 -4.42 2.94 36.39
CA GLY A 577 -4.62 4.39 36.50
C GLY A 577 -5.29 4.99 35.27
N VAL A 578 -6.15 4.22 34.58
CA VAL A 578 -6.86 4.66 33.37
C VAL A 578 -8.37 4.71 33.60
N PRO A 579 -9.09 5.66 32.98
CA PRO A 579 -10.54 5.78 33.11
C PRO A 579 -11.30 4.65 32.41
N LEU A 580 -12.49 4.35 32.93
CA LEU A 580 -13.41 3.33 32.41
C LEU A 580 -14.78 3.93 32.09
N VAL A 581 -15.32 3.59 30.92
CA VAL A 581 -16.73 3.80 30.57
C VAL A 581 -17.49 2.48 30.78
N LYS A 582 -18.54 2.52 31.59
CA LYS A 582 -19.41 1.37 31.90
C LYS A 582 -20.85 1.81 32.09
N HIS A 583 -21.78 0.92 31.75
CA HIS A 583 -23.22 1.06 32.07
C HIS A 583 -23.63 0.04 33.15
N GLN A 584 -24.91 0.04 33.52
CA GLN A 584 -25.46 -0.97 34.44
C GLN A 584 -25.42 -2.37 33.79
N PRO A 585 -25.24 -3.45 34.58
CA PRO A 585 -25.31 -4.82 34.07
C PRO A 585 -26.61 -5.09 33.29
N GLY A 586 -26.51 -5.80 32.17
CA GLY A 586 -27.62 -6.07 31.25
C GLY A 586 -27.90 -4.98 30.22
N SER A 587 -27.18 -3.85 30.25
CA SER A 587 -27.27 -2.79 29.23
C SER A 587 -26.83 -3.29 27.84
N HIS A 588 -27.25 -2.61 26.78
CA HIS A 588 -26.78 -2.94 25.43
C HIS A 588 -25.29 -2.56 25.23
N PRO A 589 -24.41 -3.51 24.88
CA PRO A 589 -22.97 -3.26 24.68
C PRO A 589 -22.66 -2.15 23.68
N SER A 590 -23.40 -2.10 22.57
CA SER A 590 -23.18 -1.08 21.53
C SER A 590 -23.48 0.34 22.03
N GLY A 591 -24.34 0.50 23.04
CA GLY A 591 -24.57 1.79 23.69
C GLY A 591 -23.35 2.26 24.48
N VAL A 592 -22.70 1.35 25.22
CA VAL A 592 -21.46 1.65 25.96
C VAL A 592 -20.34 2.07 24.99
N VAL A 593 -20.22 1.40 23.83
CA VAL A 593 -19.24 1.73 22.79
C VAL A 593 -19.50 3.12 22.20
N PHE A 594 -20.76 3.45 21.90
CA PHE A 594 -21.14 4.77 21.39
C PHE A 594 -20.71 5.87 22.37
N ASP A 595 -21.09 5.74 23.64
CA ASP A 595 -20.79 6.74 24.68
C ASP A 595 -19.29 6.86 24.93
N ALA A 596 -18.55 5.75 24.88
CA ALA A 596 -17.11 5.76 25.03
C ALA A 596 -16.38 6.47 23.88
N ILE A 597 -16.77 6.23 22.62
CA ILE A 597 -16.16 6.91 21.47
C ILE A 597 -16.48 8.41 21.49
N GLN A 598 -17.69 8.79 21.90
CA GLN A 598 -18.05 10.20 22.11
C GLN A 598 -17.22 10.85 23.21
N ALA A 599 -17.07 10.18 24.36
CA ALA A 599 -16.20 10.64 25.44
C ALA A 599 -14.73 10.74 25.02
N ALA A 600 -14.25 9.80 24.21
CA ALA A 600 -12.89 9.80 23.67
C ALA A 600 -12.62 11.03 22.80
N LYS A 601 -13.52 11.34 21.86
CA LYS A 601 -13.45 12.53 21.00
C LYS A 601 -13.51 13.81 21.82
N ALA A 602 -14.46 13.91 22.76
CA ALA A 602 -14.68 15.14 23.52
C ALA A 602 -13.56 15.46 24.52
N ARG A 603 -12.92 14.44 25.09
CA ARG A 603 -11.89 14.60 26.15
C ARG A 603 -10.46 14.39 25.64
N GLY A 604 -10.29 14.13 24.34
CA GLY A 604 -9.00 13.95 23.71
C GLY A 604 -8.26 12.70 24.22
N TYR A 605 -8.95 11.56 24.32
CA TYR A 605 -8.28 10.28 24.53
C TYR A 605 -7.66 9.79 23.23
N GLU A 606 -6.47 9.19 23.33
CA GLU A 606 -5.69 8.76 22.18
C GLU A 606 -5.95 7.30 21.82
N VAL A 607 -6.21 6.44 22.80
CA VAL A 607 -6.49 5.01 22.59
C VAL A 607 -7.74 4.61 23.35
N VAL A 608 -8.66 3.92 22.67
CA VAL A 608 -9.88 3.37 23.28
C VAL A 608 -9.83 1.84 23.17
N ILE A 609 -9.88 1.13 24.30
CA ILE A 609 -9.82 -0.34 24.31
C ILE A 609 -11.16 -0.89 24.82
N ILE A 610 -11.83 -1.66 23.97
CA ILE A 610 -13.17 -2.20 24.21
C ILE A 610 -13.08 -3.67 24.61
N ASP A 611 -13.58 -4.00 25.82
CA ASP A 611 -13.85 -5.38 26.22
C ASP A 611 -15.17 -5.88 25.63
N THR A 612 -15.28 -7.16 25.31
CA THR A 612 -16.49 -7.75 24.74
C THR A 612 -16.88 -9.05 25.43
N ALA A 613 -18.16 -9.42 25.35
CA ALA A 613 -18.60 -10.74 25.78
C ALA A 613 -17.88 -11.88 25.03
N GLY A 614 -17.73 -13.05 25.67
CA GLY A 614 -17.06 -14.23 25.10
C GLY A 614 -17.84 -15.55 25.20
N ARG A 615 -19.17 -15.49 25.31
CA ARG A 615 -20.03 -16.67 25.51
C ARG A 615 -20.28 -17.41 24.17
N LEU A 616 -19.31 -18.21 23.73
CA LEU A 616 -19.40 -18.93 22.44
C LEU A 616 -20.56 -19.94 22.36
N HIS A 617 -21.08 -20.43 23.48
CA HIS A 617 -22.20 -21.39 23.51
C HIS A 617 -23.50 -20.82 22.94
N THR A 618 -23.64 -19.50 22.82
CA THR A 618 -24.75 -18.79 22.15
C THR A 618 -24.27 -18.18 20.83
N LYS A 619 -23.69 -19.00 19.94
CA LYS A 619 -22.95 -18.58 18.73
C LYS A 619 -23.63 -17.47 17.92
N VAL A 620 -24.93 -17.60 17.63
CA VAL A 620 -25.66 -16.64 16.76
C VAL A 620 -25.81 -15.28 17.45
N ASN A 621 -26.23 -15.25 18.71
CA ASN A 621 -26.48 -14.00 19.43
C ASN A 621 -25.19 -13.22 19.69
N LEU A 622 -24.10 -13.91 20.07
CA LEU A 622 -22.81 -13.26 20.30
C LEU A 622 -22.27 -12.61 19.02
N MET A 623 -22.32 -13.32 17.88
CA MET A 623 -21.77 -12.79 16.64
C MET A 623 -22.56 -11.58 16.11
N GLU A 624 -23.89 -11.58 16.25
CA GLU A 624 -24.71 -10.42 15.87
C GLU A 624 -24.48 -9.20 16.78
N GLU A 625 -24.22 -9.45 18.08
CA GLU A 625 -23.86 -8.40 19.03
C GLU A 625 -22.51 -7.75 18.67
N LEU A 626 -21.49 -8.55 18.37
CA LEU A 626 -20.18 -8.05 17.93
C LEU A 626 -20.28 -7.28 16.62
N LYS A 627 -21.03 -7.78 15.62
CA LYS A 627 -21.31 -7.05 14.36
C LYS A 627 -22.01 -5.72 14.62
N LYS A 628 -22.92 -5.67 15.60
CA LYS A 628 -23.59 -4.41 15.98
C LYS A 628 -22.61 -3.43 16.63
N MET A 629 -21.72 -3.90 17.50
CA MET A 629 -20.67 -3.05 18.09
C MET A 629 -19.74 -2.47 17.02
N VAL A 630 -19.29 -3.28 16.06
CA VAL A 630 -18.49 -2.81 14.91
C VAL A 630 -19.24 -1.74 14.13
N ARG A 631 -20.50 -1.98 13.74
CA ARG A 631 -21.31 -0.99 13.00
C ARG A 631 -21.47 0.33 13.74
N VAL A 632 -21.69 0.27 15.06
CA VAL A 632 -21.82 1.48 15.89
C VAL A 632 -20.49 2.21 15.99
N ALA A 633 -19.38 1.50 16.23
CA ALA A 633 -18.06 2.09 16.25
C ALA A 633 -17.73 2.80 14.93
N SER A 634 -17.94 2.13 13.78
CA SER A 634 -17.68 2.70 12.44
C SER A 634 -18.53 3.92 12.13
N LYS A 635 -19.78 3.96 12.65
CA LYS A 635 -20.67 5.10 12.48
C LYS A 635 -20.21 6.31 13.30
N GLU A 636 -19.73 6.07 14.52
CA GLU A 636 -19.27 7.13 15.42
C GLU A 636 -17.88 7.67 15.09
N LEU A 637 -17.03 6.82 14.49
CA LEU A 637 -15.70 7.17 14.04
C LEU A 637 -15.37 6.37 12.77
N PRO A 638 -15.26 7.02 11.60
CA PRO A 638 -14.89 6.35 10.36
C PRO A 638 -13.59 5.56 10.53
N GLY A 639 -13.60 4.28 10.14
CA GLY A 639 -12.46 3.37 10.32
C GLY A 639 -12.46 2.59 11.64
N ALA A 640 -13.30 2.93 12.61
CA ALA A 640 -13.38 2.19 13.88
C ALA A 640 -14.23 0.89 13.75
N PRO A 641 -13.90 -0.18 14.51
CA PRO A 641 -12.65 -0.33 15.25
C PRO A 641 -11.47 -0.45 14.26
N HIS A 642 -10.40 0.33 14.51
CA HIS A 642 -9.21 0.29 13.66
C HIS A 642 -8.46 -1.03 13.84
N GLU A 643 -8.56 -1.60 15.05
CA GLU A 643 -8.02 -2.92 15.37
C GLU A 643 -9.12 -3.78 16.01
N THR A 644 -9.31 -4.99 15.50
CA THR A 644 -10.08 -6.05 16.16
C THR A 644 -9.13 -7.18 16.50
N LEU A 645 -8.72 -7.24 17.78
CA LEU A 645 -7.77 -8.22 18.29
C LEU A 645 -8.51 -9.44 18.83
N LEU A 646 -8.28 -10.60 18.21
CA LEU A 646 -8.84 -11.87 18.67
C LEU A 646 -7.85 -12.55 19.64
N VAL A 647 -8.29 -12.72 20.89
CA VAL A 647 -7.49 -13.36 21.94
C VAL A 647 -7.82 -14.84 22.02
N LEU A 648 -6.80 -15.67 21.80
CA LEU A 648 -6.86 -17.12 21.83
C LEU A 648 -6.00 -17.68 22.95
N ASP A 649 -6.40 -18.85 23.44
CA ASP A 649 -5.67 -19.59 24.47
C ASP A 649 -4.82 -20.68 23.82
N ALA A 650 -3.49 -20.55 23.92
CA ALA A 650 -2.55 -21.50 23.32
C ALA A 650 -2.63 -22.90 23.96
N THR A 651 -3.19 -23.05 25.16
CA THR A 651 -3.37 -24.35 25.80
C THR A 651 -4.46 -25.20 25.15
N THR A 652 -5.36 -24.56 24.37
CA THR A 652 -6.55 -25.23 23.81
C THR A 652 -6.28 -25.95 22.48
N GLY A 653 -5.06 -25.86 21.94
CA GLY A 653 -4.66 -26.55 20.70
C GLY A 653 -5.60 -26.22 19.54
N GLN A 654 -5.99 -27.24 18.75
CA GLN A 654 -6.84 -27.10 17.56
C GLN A 654 -8.19 -26.40 17.79
N ASN A 655 -8.69 -26.34 19.04
CA ASN A 655 -9.87 -25.55 19.36
C ASN A 655 -9.65 -24.05 19.10
N ALA A 656 -8.46 -23.52 19.36
CA ALA A 656 -8.13 -22.12 19.08
C ALA A 656 -8.26 -21.79 17.59
N LEU A 657 -7.78 -22.68 16.72
CA LEU A 657 -7.90 -22.55 15.27
C LEU A 657 -9.36 -22.52 14.81
N SER A 658 -10.19 -23.43 15.34
CA SER A 658 -11.62 -23.45 15.03
C SER A 658 -12.35 -22.18 15.48
N GLN A 659 -11.97 -21.62 16.63
CA GLN A 659 -12.52 -20.36 17.15
C GLN A 659 -12.11 -19.19 16.25
N ALA A 660 -10.86 -19.14 15.82
CA ALA A 660 -10.37 -18.09 14.94
C ALA A 660 -11.11 -18.04 13.61
N ARG A 661 -11.36 -19.20 12.99
CA ARG A 661 -12.22 -19.28 11.79
C ARG A 661 -13.62 -18.72 12.05
N LEU A 662 -14.23 -19.08 13.18
CA LEU A 662 -15.59 -18.64 13.53
C LEU A 662 -15.69 -17.12 13.74
N PHE A 663 -14.76 -16.52 14.49
CA PHE A 663 -14.76 -15.07 14.72
C PHE A 663 -14.48 -14.28 13.44
N SER A 664 -13.57 -14.76 12.60
CA SER A 664 -13.19 -14.11 11.34
C SER A 664 -14.33 -14.08 10.31
N GLN A 665 -15.28 -15.02 10.40
CA GLN A 665 -16.51 -14.99 9.60
C GLN A 665 -17.53 -13.94 10.09
N ALA A 666 -17.43 -13.52 11.35
CA ALA A 666 -18.41 -12.63 11.98
C ALA A 666 -17.97 -11.18 12.02
N VAL A 667 -16.70 -10.91 12.33
CA VAL A 667 -16.12 -9.57 12.46
C VAL A 667 -14.78 -9.50 11.75
N PRO A 668 -14.37 -8.31 11.25
CA PRO A 668 -13.08 -8.14 10.58
C PRO A 668 -11.93 -8.20 11.59
N VAL A 669 -11.45 -9.40 11.89
CA VAL A 669 -10.30 -9.61 12.79
C VAL A 669 -9.03 -9.12 12.09
N SER A 670 -8.37 -8.12 12.68
CA SER A 670 -7.15 -7.49 12.13
C SER A 670 -5.87 -8.06 12.73
N GLY A 671 -5.96 -8.78 13.85
CA GLY A 671 -4.79 -9.40 14.47
C GLY A 671 -5.13 -10.40 15.56
N LEU A 672 -4.19 -11.32 15.81
CA LEU A 672 -4.29 -12.35 16.84
C LEU A 672 -3.42 -12.01 18.05
N VAL A 673 -3.93 -12.38 19.23
CA VAL A 673 -3.18 -12.40 20.49
C VAL A 673 -3.23 -13.81 21.05
N LEU A 674 -2.07 -14.47 21.15
CA LEU A 674 -1.99 -15.81 21.76
C LEU A 674 -1.55 -15.69 23.20
N THR A 675 -2.32 -16.23 24.14
CA THR A 675 -2.01 -16.17 25.57
C THR A 675 -1.67 -17.54 26.14
N LYS A 676 -1.11 -17.55 27.35
CA LYS A 676 -0.81 -18.76 28.13
C LYS A 676 0.21 -19.70 27.46
N LEU A 677 1.17 -19.14 26.73
CA LEU A 677 2.23 -19.94 26.10
C LEU A 677 3.10 -20.65 27.15
N ASP A 678 3.29 -20.02 28.31
CA ASP A 678 3.94 -20.55 29.52
C ASP A 678 3.27 -21.80 30.11
N GLY A 679 1.96 -21.94 29.86
CA GLY A 679 1.15 -23.03 30.38
C GLY A 679 1.38 -24.37 29.67
N THR A 680 1.89 -24.38 28.43
CA THR A 680 1.63 -25.50 27.50
C THR A 680 2.88 -26.08 26.81
N ALA A 681 2.84 -27.39 26.59
CA ALA A 681 3.77 -28.10 25.70
C ALA A 681 3.29 -28.13 24.23
N LYS A 682 2.10 -27.58 23.97
CA LYS A 682 1.40 -27.56 22.68
C LYS A 682 1.73 -26.29 21.88
N GLY A 683 2.99 -25.88 21.87
CA GLY A 683 3.45 -24.67 21.19
C GLY A 683 3.26 -24.71 19.68
N GLY A 684 2.96 -25.86 19.08
CA GLY A 684 2.72 -25.99 17.64
C GLY A 684 1.46 -25.28 17.15
N ILE A 685 0.51 -24.94 18.03
CA ILE A 685 -0.74 -24.28 17.63
C ILE A 685 -0.51 -22.92 16.95
N ILE A 686 0.56 -22.20 17.32
CA ILE A 686 0.91 -20.94 16.66
C ILE A 686 1.31 -21.16 15.20
N ILE A 687 2.03 -22.26 14.93
CA ILE A 687 2.46 -22.67 13.59
C ILE A 687 1.22 -23.07 12.78
N ALA A 688 0.29 -23.81 13.39
CA ALA A 688 -0.98 -24.19 12.76
C ALA A 688 -1.81 -22.96 12.35
N ILE A 689 -1.97 -22.02 13.28
CA ILE A 689 -2.70 -20.77 13.05
C ILE A 689 -2.05 -19.97 11.92
N ALA A 690 -0.73 -19.82 11.94
CA ALA A 690 0.01 -19.10 10.88
C ALA A 690 -0.06 -19.80 9.51
N GLY A 691 -0.03 -21.15 9.48
CA GLY A 691 -0.05 -21.93 8.25
C GLY A 691 -1.42 -22.01 7.57
N GLU A 692 -2.49 -21.71 8.30
CA GLU A 692 -3.87 -21.85 7.82
C GLU A 692 -4.68 -20.55 7.79
N LEU A 693 -4.35 -19.57 8.63
CA LEU A 693 -5.07 -18.30 8.70
C LEU A 693 -4.21 -17.16 8.17
N SER A 694 -4.78 -16.36 7.27
CA SER A 694 -4.16 -15.13 6.74
C SER A 694 -4.36 -13.94 7.69
N ILE A 695 -4.27 -14.15 9.01
CA ILE A 695 -4.48 -13.11 10.02
C ILE A 695 -3.17 -12.94 10.79
N PRO A 696 -2.63 -11.71 10.89
CA PRO A 696 -1.34 -11.52 11.52
C PRO A 696 -1.41 -11.77 13.03
N ILE A 697 -0.41 -12.48 13.55
CA ILE A 697 -0.15 -12.61 14.96
C ILE A 697 0.61 -11.34 15.38
N LYS A 698 -0.01 -10.55 16.25
CA LYS A 698 0.55 -9.27 16.69
C LYS A 698 1.22 -9.38 18.06
N LEU A 699 0.63 -10.18 18.95
CA LEU A 699 1.04 -10.23 20.35
C LEU A 699 1.02 -11.66 20.89
N ILE A 700 1.92 -11.91 21.85
CA ILE A 700 2.00 -13.16 22.60
C ILE A 700 2.07 -12.90 24.10
N GLY A 701 1.33 -13.70 24.88
CA GLY A 701 1.31 -13.70 26.33
C GLY A 701 2.10 -14.88 26.87
N VAL A 702 3.21 -14.58 27.54
CA VAL A 702 4.21 -15.56 28.03
C VAL A 702 4.25 -15.65 29.57
N GLY A 703 3.21 -15.16 30.25
CA GLY A 703 3.12 -15.18 31.71
C GLY A 703 1.95 -14.35 32.25
N GLU A 704 1.82 -14.34 33.58
CA GLU A 704 0.72 -13.66 34.30
C GLU A 704 1.04 -12.20 34.65
N GLY A 705 2.32 -11.81 34.68
CA GLY A 705 2.77 -10.47 35.01
C GLY A 705 2.29 -9.41 34.01
N MET A 706 2.20 -8.15 34.46
CA MET A 706 1.73 -7.03 33.63
C MET A 706 2.60 -6.78 32.40
N ASP A 707 3.88 -7.13 32.49
CA ASP A 707 4.86 -6.92 31.43
C ASP A 707 5.08 -8.19 30.58
N ASP A 708 4.24 -9.22 30.73
CA ASP A 708 4.36 -10.51 30.02
C ASP A 708 3.50 -10.59 28.75
N LEU A 709 3.03 -9.44 28.26
CA LEU A 709 2.45 -9.32 26.92
C LEU A 709 3.51 -8.68 26.02
N GLN A 710 3.84 -9.37 24.94
CA GLN A 710 4.95 -9.02 24.08
C GLN A 710 4.51 -8.95 22.62
N ASP A 711 5.24 -8.18 21.82
CA ASP A 711 5.10 -8.21 20.36
C ASP A 711 5.55 -9.56 19.83
N PHE A 712 4.85 -10.05 18.80
CA PHE A 712 5.22 -11.30 18.16
C PHE A 712 6.40 -11.09 17.21
N ASP A 713 7.48 -11.83 17.46
CA ASP A 713 8.68 -11.91 16.62
C ASP A 713 8.86 -13.38 16.23
N ALA A 714 8.67 -13.69 14.95
CA ALA A 714 8.74 -15.03 14.41
C ALA A 714 10.14 -15.65 14.58
N GLU A 715 11.19 -14.85 14.43
CA GLU A 715 12.57 -15.33 14.55
C GLU A 715 12.92 -15.62 16.02
N ALA A 716 12.57 -14.71 16.94
CA ALA A 716 12.69 -14.94 18.38
C ALA A 716 11.91 -16.17 18.82
N PHE A 717 10.69 -16.34 18.31
CA PHE A 717 9.85 -17.46 18.67
C PHE A 717 10.46 -18.80 18.22
N VAL A 718 10.88 -18.89 16.95
CA VAL A 718 11.48 -20.11 16.41
C VAL A 718 12.81 -20.41 17.08
N GLU A 719 13.64 -19.39 17.31
CA GLU A 719 14.89 -19.58 18.03
C GLU A 719 14.63 -20.13 19.44
N ALA A 720 13.77 -19.48 20.23
CA ALA A 720 13.44 -19.96 21.57
C ALA A 720 12.81 -21.37 21.58
N LEU A 721 12.09 -21.76 20.52
CA LEU A 721 11.50 -23.09 20.39
C LEU A 721 12.54 -24.18 20.09
N PHE A 722 13.59 -23.85 19.31
CA PHE A 722 14.63 -24.79 18.84
C PHE A 722 15.99 -24.61 19.52
N ASP A 723 16.11 -23.71 20.49
CA ASP A 723 17.33 -23.46 21.25
C ASP A 723 17.57 -24.61 22.23
N VAL A 724 18.18 -25.69 21.76
CA VAL A 724 18.58 -26.85 22.57
C VAL A 724 20.03 -26.65 23.02
N ASP A 725 20.26 -26.71 24.34
CA ASP A 725 21.56 -26.51 24.99
C ASP A 725 22.58 -27.61 24.67
#